data_AF-A0A2G2Y6F6-F1
#
_entry.id   AF-A0A2G2Y6F6-F1
#
_cell.length_a   1.000
_cell.length_b   1.000
_cell.length_c   1.000
_cell.angle_alpha   90.00
_cell.angle_beta   90.00
_cell.angle_gamma   90.00
#
_symmetry.space_group_name_H-M   'P 1'
#
loop_
_entity.id
_entity.type
_entity.pdbx_description
1 polymer ?
#
loop_
_entity_poly.entity_id
_entity_poly.type
_entity_poly.pdbx_seq_one_letter_code
_entity_poly.pdbx_strand_id
1 'polypeptide(L)'
;MGKYVVKMQKELGEPSRTWEIEDFKDVMANHTGTKAMEAIWFHYRQKLCFSKEAMKNMKSLRILYICQEYAFRCINCHDGSFEYLSNNLRWFSWNRYPWESLPAKFEPKKLVYLQLRFSSLHHLWTDTKHLPSLQKLDLRDCKSLTQTPDFTGMPNLEYLYLRSCSNLEEVHGSLGCCRKLIRLDLSDCGCLKKFPCVNVESLEYLTLQYCSSLEIFPELLGRSKLELEISVRSTRIRELPSSIQYQTHITKLDLSHLEDLVALPRSISMLKSLVDLYLWGCEQLESLPEEIGDLENLEMLDAQQTLISRPPSSVMCLNKLKSLKFGNDIEEIGYSEGFKDEVYFVFPPVTEGLCSLEYLDLGNCNLIDGGLPEDIGCLSSLKKLHLNGNNFVYLPRSIAHLGALQSLNITKCKRLKELPDFTRMPNLEYLYLGACSNLEEVHDSLGCCRKLIRLDLSYCESLNRFPCVNVESLEHLDIQDCSNLEKFPEILGRMKPELEIHMRPYGIREIPSSIIQHQAHLTELDFRFMNNLVALPSSIGMLKEYLNLTYCNIIDGGLPEDTGCLSTLKKLNLTGNNFEHLPRNVAQLGALEYFDLSHCKRLKVLPDFTGMPNLETLNLSYCMNLEEVDHSMGFLRKLLRLELNNCKRLKRFPSLYIDSLKYLDLEGCSILENFPEILGSKKMKSDIHLLDNVMRDLNLMYISFPRSLSQYIIPLQHGISASDSLSQRVFTVEHGGNKIPSWFHHQGTDRSVSVNLPENWYIHENFLGFAVCFSGSLIYETTVTLIPLCDDGMSWMTQKLILSFSLSKWGTGPKIHFFVLPLSSLWDTSKANGKTPNDYGCIVLSFSGLMSEFGFRLLYKDELDLEASLQMREHKDEPIEHCIGTSSEQHDSMTNEASCSSSRKNSNIRGKVASLFRNIAALSCKPRT
;
A
#
# COMPACT_ATOMS: atom_id res chain seq x y z
N MET A 1 8.14 41.16 28.40
CA MET A 1 8.67 42.16 29.36
C MET A 1 9.52 41.54 30.49
N GLY A 2 9.14 40.40 31.10
CA GLY A 2 9.88 39.82 32.24
C GLY A 2 11.35 39.43 32.00
N LYS A 3 11.70 38.84 30.84
CA LYS A 3 13.09 38.46 30.50
C LYS A 3 14.06 39.66 30.39
N TYR A 4 13.58 40.79 29.87
CA TYR A 4 14.39 42.01 29.69
C TYR A 4 14.74 42.70 31.03
N VAL A 5 13.81 42.68 32.00
CA VAL A 5 14.02 43.25 33.35
C VAL A 5 15.05 42.46 34.16
N VAL A 6 15.10 41.13 34.00
CA VAL A 6 16.10 40.28 34.67
C VAL A 6 17.51 40.53 34.16
N LYS A 7 17.65 40.83 32.86
CA LYS A 7 18.95 41.19 32.28
C LYS A 7 19.53 42.46 32.91
N MET A 8 18.69 43.45 33.24
CA MET A 8 19.11 44.68 33.93
C MET A 8 19.35 44.52 35.44
N GLN A 9 18.69 43.57 36.12
CA GLN A 9 18.98 43.31 37.55
C GLN A 9 20.34 42.61 37.78
N LYS A 10 20.83 41.85 36.80
CA LYS A 10 22.13 41.15 36.87
C LYS A 10 23.32 42.12 37.04
N GLU A 11 23.14 43.39 36.70
CA GLU A 11 24.18 44.43 36.77
C GLU A 11 24.17 45.23 38.10
N LEU A 12 23.16 45.06 38.98
CA LEU A 12 22.94 45.94 40.14
C LEU A 12 22.60 45.24 41.48
N GLY A 13 22.50 43.90 41.54
CA GLY A 13 22.22 43.18 42.81
C GLY A 13 22.06 41.65 42.68
N GLU A 14 21.58 40.99 43.75
CA GLU A 14 21.27 39.55 43.73
C GLU A 14 20.12 39.24 42.76
N PRO A 15 20.22 38.19 41.92
CA PRO A 15 19.20 37.87 40.92
C PRO A 15 17.90 37.42 41.60
N SER A 16 16.80 38.14 41.34
CA SER A 16 15.48 37.78 41.91
C SER A 16 14.71 36.75 41.07
N ARG A 17 15.18 36.43 39.85
CA ARG A 17 14.48 35.55 38.91
C ARG A 17 15.46 34.82 37.98
N THR A 18 15.11 33.59 37.61
CA THR A 18 15.89 32.76 36.68
C THR A 18 15.00 32.21 35.57
N TRP A 19 15.36 32.50 34.31
CA TRP A 19 14.60 32.08 33.11
C TRP A 19 15.37 31.17 32.15
N GLU A 20 16.69 31.11 32.30
CA GLU A 20 17.59 30.31 31.46
C GLU A 20 18.13 29.13 32.29
N ILE A 21 18.31 27.97 31.64
CA ILE A 21 18.72 26.74 32.33
C ILE A 21 20.17 26.81 32.82
N GLU A 22 21.03 27.54 32.11
CA GLU A 22 22.44 27.74 32.46
C GLU A 22 22.55 28.53 33.77
N ASP A 23 21.81 29.64 33.90
CA ASP A 23 21.74 30.43 35.13
C ASP A 23 21.24 29.57 36.31
N PHE A 24 20.27 28.67 36.06
CA PHE A 24 19.78 27.74 37.08
C PHE A 24 20.84 26.71 37.47
N LYS A 25 21.54 26.13 36.50
CA LYS A 25 22.62 25.16 36.74
C LYS A 25 23.76 25.78 37.55
N ASP A 26 24.13 27.03 37.25
CA ASP A 26 25.16 27.75 37.99
C ASP A 26 24.76 28.00 39.45
N VAL A 27 23.51 28.39 39.70
CA VAL A 27 22.95 28.55 41.06
C VAL A 27 22.99 27.22 41.82
N MET A 28 22.62 26.11 41.17
CA MET A 28 22.64 24.79 41.78
C MET A 28 24.05 24.27 42.05
N ALA A 29 24.95 24.36 41.07
CA ALA A 29 26.33 23.87 41.17
C ALA A 29 27.13 24.62 42.24
N ASN A 30 26.96 25.94 42.34
CA ASN A 30 27.70 26.79 43.28
C ASN A 30 27.00 26.97 44.64
N HIS A 31 25.80 26.41 44.81
CA HIS A 31 25.01 26.51 46.04
C HIS A 31 24.61 27.97 46.40
N THR A 32 24.53 28.84 45.41
CA THR A 32 24.34 30.30 45.55
C THR A 32 22.87 30.74 45.50
N GLY A 33 21.92 29.86 45.82
CA GLY A 33 20.51 30.25 45.94
C GLY A 33 20.36 31.32 47.03
N THR A 34 19.78 32.48 46.70
CA THR A 34 19.65 33.59 47.66
C THR A 34 18.19 33.82 48.08
N LYS A 35 18.00 34.52 49.20
CA LYS A 35 16.68 34.92 49.70
C LYS A 35 15.96 35.87 48.74
N ALA A 36 16.68 36.58 47.86
CA ALA A 36 16.08 37.47 46.88
C ALA A 36 15.36 36.73 45.74
N MET A 37 15.61 35.42 45.55
CA MET A 37 15.01 34.64 44.48
C MET A 37 13.50 34.45 44.68
N GLU A 38 12.72 34.96 43.73
CA GLU A 38 11.24 34.95 43.74
C GLU A 38 10.62 34.08 42.64
N ALA A 39 11.31 33.88 41.51
CA ALA A 39 10.75 33.09 40.40
C ALA A 39 11.82 32.28 39.64
N ILE A 40 11.53 31.00 39.43
CA ILE A 40 12.31 30.10 38.57
C ILE A 40 11.37 29.58 37.51
N TRP A 41 11.73 29.73 36.24
CA TRP A 41 10.89 29.30 35.13
C TRP A 41 11.73 28.97 33.90
N PHE A 42 11.84 27.69 33.56
CA PHE A 42 12.53 27.29 32.35
C PHE A 42 12.03 25.94 31.84
N HIS A 43 12.39 25.67 30.59
CA HIS A 43 12.27 24.36 29.97
C HIS A 43 13.64 23.69 29.89
N TYR A 44 13.70 22.37 29.98
CA TYR A 44 14.97 21.64 29.94
C TYR A 44 14.92 20.38 29.07
N ARG A 45 16.08 19.99 28.52
CA ARG A 45 16.28 18.77 27.71
C ARG A 45 17.37 17.83 28.25
N GLN A 46 18.12 18.27 29.26
CA GLN A 46 19.31 17.57 29.76
C GLN A 46 19.13 17.18 31.23
N LYS A 47 20.02 16.32 31.74
CA LYS A 47 20.04 15.95 33.17
C LYS A 47 20.19 17.20 34.04
N LEU A 48 19.34 17.32 35.07
CA LEU A 48 19.42 18.37 36.09
C LEU A 48 19.95 17.79 37.40
N CYS A 49 20.87 18.51 38.04
CA CYS A 49 21.33 18.25 39.40
C CYS A 49 20.79 19.36 40.31
N PHE A 50 20.33 18.99 41.49
CA PHE A 50 19.74 19.93 42.46
C PHE A 50 20.60 19.99 43.72
N SER A 51 20.93 21.21 44.16
CA SER A 51 21.58 21.43 45.45
C SER A 51 20.52 21.66 46.53
N LYS A 52 20.56 20.84 47.59
CA LYS A 52 19.68 20.99 48.76
C LYS A 52 19.89 22.35 49.44
N GLU A 53 21.14 22.79 49.56
CA GLU A 53 21.49 24.05 50.21
C GLU A 53 21.00 25.26 49.41
N ALA A 54 21.16 25.24 48.07
CA ALA A 54 20.62 26.30 47.20
C ALA A 54 19.10 26.45 47.37
N MET A 55 18.37 25.33 47.32
CA MET A 55 16.90 25.35 47.43
C MET A 55 16.42 25.77 48.83
N LYS A 56 17.15 25.39 49.89
CA LYS A 56 16.89 25.80 51.27
C LYS A 56 17.02 27.32 51.48
N ASN A 57 17.92 27.97 50.75
CA ASN A 57 18.17 29.41 50.89
C ASN A 57 17.16 30.29 50.12
N MET A 58 16.49 29.76 49.10
CA MET A 58 15.49 30.47 48.27
C MET A 58 14.11 30.58 48.94
N LYS A 59 14.08 31.17 50.13
CA LYS A 59 12.88 31.25 51.00
C LYS A 59 11.76 32.18 50.49
N SER A 60 12.05 33.05 49.52
CA SER A 60 11.07 34.00 48.96
C SER A 60 10.45 33.52 47.65
N LEU A 61 10.74 32.28 47.23
CA LEU A 61 10.27 31.75 45.95
C LEU A 61 8.74 31.69 45.90
N ARG A 62 8.16 32.30 44.86
CA ARG A 62 6.72 32.40 44.58
C ARG A 62 6.30 31.58 43.37
N ILE A 63 7.16 31.45 42.38
CA ILE A 63 6.91 30.70 41.15
C ILE A 63 8.06 29.71 40.94
N LEU A 64 7.70 28.44 40.81
CA LEU A 64 8.62 27.39 40.41
C LEU A 64 8.01 26.64 39.22
N TYR A 65 8.62 26.80 38.06
CA TYR A 65 8.22 26.14 36.82
C TYR A 65 9.43 25.45 36.20
N ILE A 66 9.41 24.11 36.20
CA ILE A 66 10.44 23.26 35.63
C ILE A 66 9.76 22.24 34.73
N CYS A 67 9.91 22.39 33.42
CA CYS A 67 9.23 21.56 32.44
C CYS A 67 10.23 20.90 31.49
N GLN A 68 10.18 19.57 31.36
CA GLN A 68 11.02 18.86 30.40
C GLN A 68 10.41 18.88 29.00
N GLU A 69 11.19 19.23 27.99
CA GLU A 69 10.82 19.04 26.58
C GLU A 69 11.22 17.63 26.12
N TYR A 70 10.23 16.86 25.67
CA TYR A 70 10.35 15.52 25.06
C TYR A 70 10.73 14.32 25.95
N ALA A 71 10.24 13.16 25.53
CA ALA A 71 10.17 11.87 26.23
C ALA A 71 11.50 11.08 26.32
N PHE A 72 12.62 11.73 26.63
CA PHE A 72 13.84 10.98 26.96
C PHE A 72 13.80 10.48 28.41
N ARG A 73 14.20 9.22 28.63
CA ARG A 73 14.45 8.63 29.96
C ARG A 73 15.66 9.31 30.62
N CYS A 74 15.55 10.59 30.96
CA CYS A 74 16.55 11.26 31.79
C CYS A 74 16.30 10.88 33.24
N ILE A 75 17.17 10.03 33.78
CA ILE A 75 17.23 9.70 35.20
C ILE A 75 17.81 10.93 35.91
N ASN A 76 16.99 11.66 36.66
CA ASN A 76 17.48 12.67 37.59
C ASN A 76 18.37 11.97 38.64
N CYS A 77 19.48 12.61 39.03
CA CYS A 77 20.38 12.04 40.05
C CYS A 77 19.62 11.94 41.39
N HIS A 78 19.49 10.74 41.95
CA HIS A 78 19.02 10.54 43.33
C HIS A 78 20.13 10.94 44.30
N ASP A 79 20.21 12.23 44.65
CA ASP A 79 20.91 12.68 45.87
C ASP A 79 19.87 13.00 46.94
N GLY A 80 19.47 11.98 47.70
CA GLY A 80 18.73 12.09 48.95
C GLY A 80 17.43 12.90 48.92
N SER A 81 16.77 12.99 50.08
CA SER A 81 15.49 13.69 50.21
C SER A 81 15.62 15.21 50.11
N PHE A 82 14.60 15.85 49.56
CA PHE A 82 14.46 17.29 49.51
C PHE A 82 13.91 17.79 50.85
N GLU A 83 14.74 18.40 51.71
CA GLU A 83 14.32 18.74 53.08
C GLU A 83 13.45 20.01 53.17
N TYR A 84 13.55 20.93 52.22
CA TYR A 84 12.90 22.23 52.31
C TYR A 84 12.48 22.81 50.96
N LEU A 85 11.21 23.22 50.85
CA LEU A 85 10.66 24.00 49.75
C LEU A 85 9.99 25.28 50.31
N SER A 86 10.01 26.38 49.54
CA SER A 86 9.47 27.67 49.98
C SER A 86 7.95 27.63 50.21
N ASN A 87 7.50 27.99 51.41
CA ASN A 87 6.08 28.16 51.74
C ASN A 87 5.45 29.45 51.17
N ASN A 88 6.22 30.26 50.43
CA ASN A 88 5.71 31.43 49.70
C ASN A 88 5.23 31.11 48.28
N LEU A 89 5.35 29.86 47.83
CA LEU A 89 4.93 29.42 46.50
C LEU A 89 3.44 29.68 46.26
N ARG A 90 3.16 30.20 45.06
CA ARG A 90 1.82 30.42 44.49
C ARG A 90 1.57 29.55 43.27
N TRP A 91 2.63 29.27 42.52
CA TRP A 91 2.62 28.40 41.36
C TRP A 91 3.78 27.41 41.46
N PHE A 92 3.46 26.13 41.47
CA PHE A 92 4.45 25.07 41.51
C PHE A 92 4.15 24.04 40.42
N SER A 93 4.98 24.02 39.39
CA SER A 93 4.89 23.08 38.27
C SER A 93 6.25 22.44 38.04
N TRP A 94 6.34 21.13 38.20
CA TRP A 94 7.58 20.40 38.02
C TRP A 94 7.31 19.02 37.43
N ASN A 95 7.54 18.89 36.12
CA ASN A 95 7.38 17.61 35.43
C ASN A 95 8.52 16.67 35.80
N ARG A 96 8.21 15.38 36.01
CA ARG A 96 9.17 14.35 36.43
C ARG A 96 9.89 14.73 37.72
N TYR A 97 9.12 15.18 38.70
CA TYR A 97 9.61 15.44 40.05
C TYR A 97 10.31 14.17 40.57
N PRO A 98 11.60 14.27 40.98
CA PRO A 98 12.45 13.09 41.14
C PRO A 98 12.29 12.36 42.48
N TRP A 99 11.59 12.95 43.43
CA TRP A 99 11.42 12.40 44.77
C TRP A 99 10.07 11.72 44.95
N GLU A 100 10.02 10.79 45.91
CA GLU A 100 8.86 9.95 46.21
C GLU A 100 7.71 10.71 46.90
N SER A 101 8.00 11.86 47.53
CA SER A 101 7.03 12.71 48.20
C SER A 101 7.48 14.17 48.26
N LEU A 102 6.56 15.09 48.57
CA LEU A 102 6.92 16.46 48.93
C LEU A 102 7.46 16.54 50.36
N PRO A 103 8.20 17.61 50.72
CA PRO A 103 8.78 17.75 52.05
C PRO A 103 7.71 17.86 53.14
N ALA A 104 7.90 17.20 54.29
CA ALA A 104 6.92 17.18 55.38
C ALA A 104 6.54 18.60 55.89
N LYS A 105 7.48 19.55 55.89
CA LYS A 105 7.28 20.95 56.33
C LYS A 105 6.69 21.87 55.24
N PHE A 106 6.42 21.34 54.05
CA PHE A 106 5.87 22.12 52.93
C PHE A 106 4.36 22.31 53.12
N GLU A 107 3.97 23.54 53.41
CA GLU A 107 2.57 23.95 53.61
C GLU A 107 2.35 25.39 53.10
N PRO A 108 2.44 25.61 51.77
CA PRO A 108 2.32 26.93 51.17
C PRO A 108 0.86 27.41 51.14
N LYS A 109 0.45 28.16 52.17
CA LYS A 109 -0.95 28.65 52.30
C LYS A 109 -1.45 29.50 51.12
N LYS A 110 -0.55 30.03 50.28
CA LYS A 110 -0.84 30.87 49.11
C LYS A 110 -0.73 30.13 47.77
N LEU A 111 -0.50 28.81 47.79
CA LEU A 111 -0.38 27.99 46.58
C LEU A 111 -1.74 27.88 45.88
N VAL A 112 -1.78 28.22 44.60
CA VAL A 112 -2.99 28.17 43.75
C VAL A 112 -2.93 27.00 42.77
N TYR A 113 -1.74 26.73 42.23
CA TYR A 113 -1.51 25.71 41.21
C TYR A 113 -0.38 24.75 41.62
N LEU A 114 -0.67 23.46 41.67
CA LEU A 114 0.30 22.39 41.88
C LEU A 114 0.25 21.37 40.74
N GLN A 115 1.34 21.25 39.99
CA GLN A 115 1.49 20.27 38.91
C GLN A 115 2.78 19.48 39.08
N LEU A 116 2.66 18.15 39.15
CA LEU A 116 3.79 17.23 39.27
C LEU A 116 3.68 16.06 38.28
N ARG A 117 3.38 16.33 37.00
CA ARG A 117 3.14 15.26 36.02
C ARG A 117 4.34 14.35 35.81
N PHE A 118 4.11 13.09 35.48
CA PHE A 118 5.15 12.08 35.18
C PHE A 118 6.13 11.83 36.33
N SER A 119 5.73 12.10 37.57
CA SER A 119 6.62 12.01 38.74
C SER A 119 6.57 10.63 39.36
N SER A 120 7.67 10.24 40.02
CA SER A 120 7.79 8.96 40.74
C SER A 120 7.19 9.03 42.15
N LEU A 121 6.16 9.85 42.36
CA LEU A 121 5.54 10.07 43.67
C LEU A 121 4.84 8.79 44.12
N HIS A 122 5.15 8.30 45.32
CA HIS A 122 4.37 7.25 45.98
C HIS A 122 3.17 7.83 46.72
N HIS A 123 3.36 8.99 47.36
CA HIS A 123 2.34 9.78 48.01
C HIS A 123 2.71 11.27 47.87
N LEU A 124 1.72 12.16 47.86
CA LEU A 124 2.00 13.60 47.80
C LEU A 124 2.60 14.09 49.13
N TRP A 125 1.94 13.73 50.23
CA TRP A 125 2.33 13.91 51.64
C TRP A 125 1.47 12.97 52.50
N THR A 126 1.92 12.64 53.72
CA THR A 126 1.21 11.73 54.64
C THR A 126 0.27 12.44 55.60
N ASP A 127 0.60 13.65 56.02
CA ASP A 127 -0.23 14.42 56.96
C ASP A 127 -1.24 15.30 56.21
N THR A 128 -2.38 15.60 56.82
CA THR A 128 -3.32 16.61 56.34
C THR A 128 -2.62 17.97 56.23
N LYS A 129 -2.65 18.59 55.04
CA LYS A 129 -2.09 19.92 54.78
C LYS A 129 -3.19 20.95 54.57
N HIS A 130 -3.05 22.13 55.15
CA HIS A 130 -4.01 23.21 55.05
C HIS A 130 -3.61 24.22 53.95
N LEU A 131 -4.16 24.03 52.74
CA LEU A 131 -3.87 24.80 51.53
C LEU A 131 -5.13 25.54 51.02
N PRO A 132 -5.52 26.65 51.67
CA PRO A 132 -6.81 27.29 51.43
C PRO A 132 -6.90 27.99 50.07
N SER A 133 -5.79 28.27 49.41
CA SER A 133 -5.77 28.92 48.09
C SER A 133 -5.68 27.94 46.92
N LEU A 134 -5.51 26.64 47.17
CA LEU A 134 -5.25 25.68 46.09
C LEU A 134 -6.52 25.48 45.25
N GLN A 135 -6.40 25.74 43.95
CA GLN A 135 -7.49 25.59 42.99
C GLN A 135 -7.26 24.42 42.03
N LYS A 136 -6.00 24.11 41.69
CA LYS A 136 -5.70 23.03 40.74
C LYS A 136 -4.60 22.11 41.27
N LEU A 137 -4.87 20.81 41.19
CA LEU A 137 -3.93 19.74 41.49
C LEU A 137 -3.83 18.81 40.28
N ASP A 138 -2.65 18.75 39.67
CA ASP A 138 -2.38 17.96 38.45
C ASP A 138 -1.23 16.98 38.68
N LEU A 139 -1.59 15.72 38.86
CA LEU A 139 -0.70 14.60 39.16
C LEU A 139 -0.73 13.54 38.03
N ARG A 140 -1.08 13.94 36.81
CA ARG A 140 -1.15 13.00 35.68
C ARG A 140 0.15 12.24 35.45
N ASP A 141 0.04 10.98 35.05
CA ASP A 141 1.16 10.07 34.79
C ASP A 141 2.06 9.82 36.01
N CYS A 142 1.59 10.10 37.23
CA CYS A 142 2.26 9.68 38.47
C CYS A 142 1.99 8.19 38.72
N LYS A 143 2.66 7.33 37.96
CA LYS A 143 2.41 5.88 37.94
C LYS A 143 2.68 5.17 39.27
N SER A 144 3.55 5.73 40.11
CA SER A 144 3.91 5.18 41.43
C SER A 144 2.94 5.56 42.54
N LEU A 145 1.98 6.47 42.28
CA LEU A 145 1.09 7.02 43.31
C LEU A 145 0.09 5.95 43.73
N THR A 146 0.06 5.62 45.02
CA THR A 146 -0.83 4.56 45.54
C THR A 146 -2.11 5.10 46.17
N GLN A 147 -2.08 6.31 46.73
CA GLN A 147 -3.22 6.99 47.35
C GLN A 147 -3.17 8.51 47.12
N THR A 148 -4.35 9.14 47.08
CA THR A 148 -4.46 10.61 47.04
C THR A 148 -4.30 11.24 48.43
N PRO A 149 -3.96 12.54 48.54
CA PRO A 149 -3.93 13.23 49.84
C PRO A 149 -5.32 13.43 50.43
N ASP A 150 -5.36 13.75 51.74
CA ASP A 150 -6.55 14.30 52.39
C ASP A 150 -6.90 15.68 51.80
N PHE A 151 -8.13 15.81 51.31
CA PHE A 151 -8.68 16.99 50.65
C PHE A 151 -9.36 17.99 51.60
N THR A 152 -9.54 17.67 52.90
CA THR A 152 -10.23 18.56 53.86
C THR A 152 -9.58 19.94 53.99
N GLY A 153 -8.26 20.01 53.86
CA GLY A 153 -7.49 21.27 53.89
C GLY A 153 -7.47 22.06 52.58
N MET A 154 -8.19 21.63 51.53
CA MET A 154 -8.21 22.24 50.19
C MET A 154 -9.63 22.68 49.77
N PRO A 155 -10.28 23.61 50.50
CA PRO A 155 -11.69 23.94 50.28
C PRO A 155 -11.99 24.65 48.95
N ASN A 156 -10.97 25.18 48.26
CA ASN A 156 -11.09 25.91 47.00
C ASN A 156 -10.64 25.10 45.78
N LEU A 157 -10.46 23.78 45.92
CA LEU A 157 -10.05 22.92 44.81
C LEU A 157 -11.15 22.86 43.74
N GLU A 158 -10.79 23.25 42.52
CA GLU A 158 -11.65 23.32 41.34
C GLU A 158 -11.30 22.25 40.30
N TYR A 159 -10.02 21.87 40.18
CA TYR A 159 -9.57 20.90 39.17
C TYR A 159 -8.64 19.85 39.79
N LEU A 160 -8.98 18.58 39.60
CA LEU A 160 -8.17 17.44 40.03
C LEU A 160 -7.91 16.50 38.85
N TYR A 161 -6.65 16.37 38.46
CA TYR A 161 -6.20 15.50 37.37
C TYR A 161 -5.28 14.41 37.89
N LEU A 162 -5.71 13.15 37.75
CA LEU A 162 -5.02 11.93 38.19
C LEU A 162 -4.90 10.90 37.05
N ARG A 163 -5.14 11.31 35.80
CA ARG A 163 -5.06 10.43 34.63
C ARG A 163 -3.73 9.67 34.56
N SER A 164 -3.78 8.38 34.22
CA SER A 164 -2.63 7.47 34.08
C SER A 164 -1.83 7.27 35.37
N CYS A 165 -2.47 7.42 36.54
CA CYS A 165 -1.94 6.96 37.83
C CYS A 165 -2.24 5.47 38.01
N SER A 166 -1.46 4.62 37.33
CA SER A 166 -1.75 3.18 37.20
C SER A 166 -1.78 2.41 38.51
N ASN A 167 -0.96 2.77 39.52
CA ASN A 167 -0.92 2.10 40.82
C ASN A 167 -1.85 2.71 41.87
N LEU A 168 -2.69 3.69 41.51
CA LEU A 168 -3.60 4.33 42.45
C LEU A 168 -4.69 3.32 42.85
N GLU A 169 -4.70 2.90 44.12
CA GLU A 169 -5.63 1.89 44.62
C GLU A 169 -6.91 2.51 45.21
N GLU A 170 -6.77 3.68 45.83
CA GLU A 170 -7.83 4.37 46.56
C GLU A 170 -7.71 5.89 46.42
N VAL A 171 -8.86 6.55 46.30
CA VAL A 171 -8.99 7.99 46.42
C VAL A 171 -9.57 8.32 47.79
N HIS A 172 -8.93 9.23 48.51
CA HIS A 172 -9.28 9.57 49.90
C HIS A 172 -10.72 10.06 50.03
N GLY A 173 -11.44 9.53 51.03
CA GLY A 173 -12.89 9.77 51.24
C GLY A 173 -13.31 11.23 51.39
N SER A 174 -12.38 12.12 51.78
CA SER A 174 -12.62 13.56 51.89
C SER A 174 -12.94 14.24 50.55
N LEU A 175 -12.79 13.58 49.40
CA LEU A 175 -13.15 14.13 48.10
C LEU A 175 -14.63 14.56 48.04
N GLY A 176 -15.51 13.85 48.75
CA GLY A 176 -16.92 14.21 48.89
C GLY A 176 -17.17 15.56 49.59
N CYS A 177 -16.15 16.14 50.22
CA CYS A 177 -16.22 17.48 50.83
C CYS A 177 -15.84 18.62 49.86
N CYS A 178 -15.31 18.31 48.67
CA CYS A 178 -14.85 19.29 47.68
C CYS A 178 -16.01 19.92 46.89
N ARG A 179 -16.73 20.88 47.48
CA ARG A 179 -17.93 21.52 46.87
C ARG A 179 -17.66 22.38 45.63
N LYS A 180 -16.41 22.82 45.44
CA LYS A 180 -15.99 23.70 44.34
C LYS A 180 -15.36 22.95 43.16
N LEU A 181 -15.33 21.62 43.22
CA LEU A 181 -14.72 20.82 42.17
C LEU A 181 -15.53 20.94 40.87
N ILE A 182 -14.90 21.45 39.82
CA ILE A 182 -15.45 21.64 38.47
C ILE A 182 -15.13 20.44 37.59
N ARG A 183 -13.89 19.92 37.68
CA ARG A 183 -13.42 18.81 36.84
C ARG A 183 -12.62 17.77 37.64
N LEU A 184 -12.98 16.51 37.41
CA LEU A 184 -12.33 15.34 37.99
C LEU A 184 -11.97 14.32 36.89
N ASP A 185 -10.68 14.03 36.75
CA ASP A 185 -10.17 13.09 35.73
C ASP A 185 -9.29 12.01 36.37
N LEU A 186 -9.78 10.77 36.40
CA LEU A 186 -9.02 9.58 36.80
C LEU A 186 -8.99 8.52 35.69
N SER A 187 -8.89 8.96 34.44
CA SER A 187 -8.76 8.02 33.32
C SER A 187 -7.47 7.18 33.45
N ASP A 188 -7.46 5.92 33.04
CA ASP A 188 -6.28 5.04 33.03
C ASP A 188 -5.69 4.79 34.44
N CYS A 189 -6.55 4.72 35.46
CA CYS A 189 -6.21 4.30 36.82
C CYS A 189 -6.51 2.80 37.02
N GLY A 190 -5.69 1.93 36.40
CA GLY A 190 -5.95 0.48 36.33
C GLY A 190 -6.08 -0.26 37.66
N CYS A 191 -5.39 0.17 38.73
CA CYS A 191 -5.47 -0.46 40.06
C CYS A 191 -6.57 0.12 40.98
N LEU A 192 -7.35 1.09 40.53
CA LEU A 192 -8.34 1.78 41.36
C LEU A 192 -9.51 0.84 41.67
N LYS A 193 -9.61 0.41 42.93
CA LYS A 193 -10.64 -0.55 43.38
C LYS A 193 -11.81 0.13 44.08
N LYS A 194 -11.52 1.15 44.88
CA LYS A 194 -12.50 1.88 45.68
C LYS A 194 -12.49 3.34 45.30
N PHE A 195 -13.66 3.87 45.03
CA PHE A 195 -13.83 5.28 44.74
C PHE A 195 -14.84 5.90 45.72
N PRO A 196 -14.49 7.04 46.36
CA PRO A 196 -15.35 7.65 47.37
C PRO A 196 -16.54 8.36 46.72
N CYS A 197 -17.43 8.89 47.56
CA CYS A 197 -18.50 9.73 47.09
C CYS A 197 -17.95 11.03 46.46
N VAL A 198 -18.63 11.51 45.42
CA VAL A 198 -18.26 12.74 44.70
C VAL A 198 -19.29 13.81 44.96
N ASN A 199 -18.85 15.00 45.36
CA ASN A 199 -19.72 16.15 45.43
C ASN A 199 -19.94 16.75 44.03
N VAL A 200 -21.19 16.84 43.60
CA VAL A 200 -21.56 17.34 42.26
C VAL A 200 -22.08 18.78 42.26
N GLU A 201 -22.04 19.53 43.38
CA GLU A 201 -22.62 20.89 43.47
C GLU A 201 -22.07 21.88 42.42
N SER A 202 -20.77 21.78 42.09
CA SER A 202 -20.10 22.61 41.07
C SER A 202 -19.49 21.78 39.92
N LEU A 203 -19.71 20.46 39.90
CA LEU A 203 -19.03 19.57 38.97
C LEU A 203 -19.67 19.68 37.59
N GLU A 204 -18.83 19.90 36.59
CA GLU A 204 -19.21 19.96 35.18
C GLU A 204 -18.75 18.71 34.43
N TYR A 205 -17.64 18.09 34.85
CA TYR A 205 -17.05 16.94 34.15
C TYR A 205 -16.42 15.91 35.10
N LEU A 206 -16.88 14.66 34.99
CA LEU A 206 -16.32 13.49 35.66
C LEU A 206 -15.91 12.44 34.63
N THR A 207 -14.65 11.98 34.68
CA THR A 207 -14.19 10.87 33.83
C THR A 207 -13.46 9.77 34.61
N LEU A 208 -13.90 8.53 34.36
CA LEU A 208 -13.39 7.27 34.91
C LEU A 208 -13.23 6.25 33.76
N GLN A 209 -12.33 6.54 32.82
CA GLN A 209 -12.09 5.66 31.67
C GLN A 209 -10.96 4.67 31.96
N TYR A 210 -11.02 3.44 31.46
CA TYR A 210 -9.95 2.44 31.58
C TYR A 210 -9.54 2.12 33.04
N CYS A 211 -10.48 2.23 33.98
CA CYS A 211 -10.31 1.83 35.38
C CYS A 211 -10.68 0.34 35.54
N SER A 212 -9.81 -0.55 35.09
CA SER A 212 -10.08 -1.98 34.96
C SER A 212 -10.31 -2.75 36.27
N SER A 213 -10.00 -2.15 37.43
CA SER A 213 -10.27 -2.74 38.76
C SER A 213 -11.50 -2.13 39.45
N LEU A 214 -12.17 -1.14 38.86
CA LEU A 214 -13.31 -0.45 39.47
C LEU A 214 -14.60 -1.24 39.20
N GLU A 215 -15.17 -1.83 40.25
CA GLU A 215 -16.37 -2.68 40.16
C GLU A 215 -17.67 -1.98 40.60
N ILE A 216 -17.57 -0.88 41.33
CA ILE A 216 -18.71 -0.16 41.91
C ILE A 216 -18.73 1.27 41.39
N PHE A 217 -19.88 1.69 40.86
CA PHE A 217 -20.09 3.07 40.42
C PHE A 217 -20.12 4.03 41.62
N PRO A 218 -19.53 5.22 41.51
CA PRO A 218 -19.41 6.14 42.63
C PRO A 218 -20.72 6.79 43.05
N GLU A 219 -20.96 6.92 44.36
CA GLU A 219 -22.11 7.68 44.87
C GLU A 219 -21.92 9.18 44.61
N LEU A 220 -22.94 9.81 44.01
CA LEU A 220 -22.95 11.23 43.68
C LEU A 220 -23.76 12.01 44.73
N LEU A 221 -23.12 12.93 45.45
CA LEU A 221 -23.71 13.74 46.51
C LEU A 221 -23.98 15.18 46.07
N GLY A 222 -25.09 15.73 46.53
CA GLY A 222 -25.51 17.09 46.20
C GLY A 222 -26.27 17.18 44.88
N ARG A 223 -26.70 18.39 44.52
CA ARG A 223 -27.35 18.68 43.24
C ARG A 223 -26.51 19.70 42.50
N SER A 224 -26.06 19.35 41.29
CA SER A 224 -25.36 20.30 40.42
C SER A 224 -26.29 21.46 40.06
N LYS A 225 -25.73 22.65 39.95
CA LYS A 225 -26.41 23.83 39.40
C LYS A 225 -26.13 24.03 37.91
N LEU A 226 -25.27 23.19 37.33
CA LEU A 226 -24.75 23.29 35.98
C LEU A 226 -25.01 21.97 35.24
N GLU A 227 -24.79 21.99 33.92
CA GLU A 227 -24.76 20.78 33.11
C GLU A 227 -23.58 19.90 33.54
N LEU A 228 -23.85 18.60 33.73
CA LEU A 228 -22.85 17.63 34.17
C LEU A 228 -22.68 16.53 33.12
N GLU A 229 -21.45 16.34 32.67
CA GLU A 229 -21.04 15.22 31.82
C GLU A 229 -20.31 14.16 32.66
N ILE A 230 -20.75 12.92 32.52
CA ILE A 230 -20.14 11.76 33.17
C ILE A 230 -19.71 10.76 32.10
N SER A 231 -18.43 10.41 32.07
CA SER A 231 -17.89 9.35 31.21
C SER A 231 -17.21 8.29 32.05
N VAL A 232 -17.76 7.08 32.03
CA VAL A 232 -17.27 5.89 32.73
C VAL A 232 -17.16 4.78 31.70
N ARG A 233 -15.97 4.61 31.13
CA ARG A 233 -15.72 3.70 29.99
C ARG A 233 -14.73 2.63 30.36
N SER A 234 -14.90 1.41 29.85
CA SER A 234 -13.89 0.33 30.03
C SER A 234 -13.54 0.09 31.51
N THR A 235 -14.57 -0.11 32.33
CA THR A 235 -14.46 -0.46 33.76
C THR A 235 -15.23 -1.76 34.03
N ARG A 236 -15.08 -2.35 35.22
CA ARG A 236 -15.79 -3.58 35.63
C ARG A 236 -17.07 -3.31 36.42
N ILE A 237 -17.67 -2.14 36.21
CA ILE A 237 -18.91 -1.74 36.89
C ILE A 237 -20.05 -2.61 36.39
N ARG A 238 -20.72 -3.29 37.34
CA ARG A 238 -21.81 -4.23 37.06
C ARG A 238 -23.20 -3.60 37.05
N GLU A 239 -23.39 -2.54 37.83
CA GLU A 239 -24.67 -1.87 37.99
C GLU A 239 -24.47 -0.39 38.33
N LEU A 240 -25.46 0.43 37.94
CA LEU A 240 -25.55 1.82 38.39
C LEU A 240 -26.42 1.91 39.65
N PRO A 241 -26.10 2.80 40.61
CA PRO A 241 -26.87 2.94 41.83
C PRO A 241 -28.21 3.62 41.55
N SER A 242 -29.25 3.24 42.30
CA SER A 242 -30.57 3.87 42.22
C SER A 242 -30.55 5.36 42.63
N SER A 243 -29.54 5.77 43.40
CA SER A 243 -29.32 7.15 43.80
C SER A 243 -29.06 8.09 42.62
N ILE A 244 -28.76 7.58 41.42
CA ILE A 244 -28.61 8.35 40.17
C ILE A 244 -29.87 9.16 39.82
N GLN A 245 -31.04 8.81 40.38
CA GLN A 245 -32.29 9.57 40.20
C GLN A 245 -32.23 11.02 40.70
N TYR A 246 -31.30 11.35 41.60
CA TYR A 246 -31.23 12.69 42.20
C TYR A 246 -30.41 13.68 41.36
N GLN A 247 -29.73 13.22 40.31
CA GLN A 247 -28.76 13.94 39.51
C GLN A 247 -29.41 14.35 38.18
N THR A 248 -30.56 15.02 38.28
CA THR A 248 -31.41 15.41 37.13
C THR A 248 -30.73 16.33 36.12
N HIS A 249 -29.57 16.90 36.43
CA HIS A 249 -28.82 17.84 35.59
C HIS A 249 -27.74 17.18 34.72
N ILE A 250 -27.60 15.84 34.80
CA ILE A 250 -26.70 15.10 33.89
C ILE A 250 -27.24 15.28 32.47
N THR A 251 -26.42 15.83 31.59
CA THR A 251 -26.74 16.04 30.16
C THR A 251 -26.13 14.95 29.28
N LYS A 252 -25.02 14.36 29.72
CA LYS A 252 -24.33 13.29 29.01
C LYS A 252 -23.87 12.20 29.95
N LEU A 253 -24.24 10.96 29.63
CA LEU A 253 -23.84 9.76 30.34
C LEU A 253 -23.24 8.76 29.36
N ASP A 254 -21.92 8.63 29.41
CA ASP A 254 -21.17 7.67 28.60
C ASP A 254 -20.75 6.47 29.47
N LEU A 255 -21.31 5.32 29.17
CA LEU A 255 -21.09 4.02 29.83
C LEU A 255 -20.53 3.01 28.84
N SER A 256 -19.87 3.46 27.77
CA SER A 256 -19.40 2.57 26.72
C SER A 256 -18.38 1.55 27.26
N HIS A 257 -18.35 0.33 26.71
CA HIS A 257 -17.45 -0.75 27.12
C HIS A 257 -17.49 -1.07 28.62
N LEU A 258 -18.65 -0.95 29.26
CA LEU A 258 -18.87 -1.59 30.55
C LEU A 258 -19.27 -3.05 30.30
N GLU A 259 -18.26 -3.87 30.02
CA GLU A 259 -18.43 -5.28 29.63
C GLU A 259 -19.22 -6.09 30.66
N ASP A 260 -19.11 -5.75 31.96
CA ASP A 260 -19.81 -6.43 33.06
C ASP A 260 -21.19 -5.84 33.39
N LEU A 261 -21.65 -4.78 32.69
CA LEU A 261 -22.93 -4.11 32.96
C LEU A 261 -24.10 -4.96 32.45
N VAL A 262 -24.93 -5.45 33.38
CA VAL A 262 -26.03 -6.38 33.03
C VAL A 262 -27.36 -5.66 32.78
N ALA A 263 -27.61 -4.56 33.51
CA ALA A 263 -28.86 -3.81 33.40
C ALA A 263 -28.69 -2.35 33.80
N LEU A 264 -29.54 -1.49 33.24
CA LEU A 264 -29.72 -0.12 33.71
C LEU A 264 -30.85 -0.07 34.76
N PRO A 265 -30.71 0.72 35.84
CA PRO A 265 -31.75 0.84 36.84
C PRO A 265 -32.93 1.63 36.30
N ARG A 266 -34.16 1.29 36.71
CA ARG A 266 -35.39 2.02 36.31
C ARG A 266 -35.31 3.51 36.61
N SER A 267 -34.57 3.90 37.64
CA SER A 267 -34.30 5.30 38.01
C SER A 267 -33.58 6.12 36.95
N ILE A 268 -33.00 5.51 35.90
CA ILE A 268 -32.36 6.24 34.82
C ILE A 268 -33.32 7.21 34.12
N SER A 269 -34.61 6.88 34.09
CA SER A 269 -35.70 7.72 33.55
C SER A 269 -35.87 9.07 34.25
N MET A 270 -35.32 9.22 35.46
CA MET A 270 -35.35 10.45 36.23
C MET A 270 -34.30 11.47 35.77
N LEU A 271 -33.39 11.10 34.88
CA LEU A 271 -32.38 11.99 34.29
C LEU A 271 -32.99 12.90 33.21
N LYS A 272 -33.91 13.78 33.62
CA LYS A 272 -34.73 14.58 32.70
C LYS A 272 -33.93 15.56 31.81
N SER A 273 -32.71 15.91 32.17
CA SER A 273 -31.82 16.73 31.32
C SER A 273 -30.91 15.91 30.39
N LEU A 274 -30.99 14.57 30.41
CA LEU A 274 -30.11 13.72 29.61
C LEU A 274 -30.38 13.92 28.12
N VAL A 275 -29.33 14.27 27.39
CA VAL A 275 -29.32 14.49 25.94
C VAL A 275 -28.62 13.33 25.23
N ASP A 276 -27.50 12.87 25.78
CA ASP A 276 -26.68 11.81 25.20
C ASP A 276 -26.53 10.62 26.17
N LEU A 277 -26.91 9.42 25.72
CA LEU A 277 -26.68 8.16 26.41
C LEU A 277 -25.88 7.19 25.52
N TYR A 278 -24.66 6.86 25.95
CA TYR A 278 -23.81 5.89 25.25
C TYR A 278 -23.64 4.61 26.07
N LEU A 279 -23.95 3.48 25.46
CA LEU A 279 -23.91 2.11 25.99
C LEU A 279 -23.13 1.18 25.04
N TRP A 280 -22.50 1.71 23.98
CA TRP A 280 -21.75 0.94 22.99
C TRP A 280 -20.75 -0.02 23.66
N GLY A 281 -20.77 -1.30 23.31
CA GLY A 281 -19.83 -2.30 23.84
C GLY A 281 -20.14 -2.80 25.26
N CYS A 282 -21.35 -2.58 25.77
CA CYS A 282 -21.83 -3.26 26.99
C CYS A 282 -22.32 -4.67 26.63
N GLU A 283 -21.37 -5.60 26.47
CA GLU A 283 -21.62 -6.93 25.91
C GLU A 283 -22.55 -7.84 26.74
N GLN A 284 -22.81 -7.51 28.02
CA GLN A 284 -23.74 -8.25 28.89
C GLN A 284 -25.08 -7.55 29.09
N LEU A 285 -25.30 -6.38 28.47
CA LEU A 285 -26.54 -5.61 28.63
C LEU A 285 -27.66 -6.23 27.77
N GLU A 286 -28.61 -6.91 28.41
CA GLU A 286 -29.68 -7.65 27.71
C GLU A 286 -30.94 -6.82 27.43
N SER A 287 -31.20 -5.77 28.22
CA SER A 287 -32.43 -4.97 28.09
C SER A 287 -32.27 -3.53 28.56
N LEU A 288 -33.12 -2.65 28.02
CA LEU A 288 -33.35 -1.31 28.55
C LEU A 288 -34.60 -1.30 29.43
N PRO A 289 -34.68 -0.46 30.47
CA PRO A 289 -35.88 -0.34 31.30
C PRO A 289 -37.06 0.23 30.50
N GLU A 290 -38.29 -0.22 30.79
CA GLU A 290 -39.50 0.33 30.16
C GLU A 290 -39.68 1.82 30.44
N GLU A 291 -39.10 2.36 31.50
CA GLU A 291 -39.16 3.80 31.80
C GLU A 291 -38.19 4.63 30.94
N ILE A 292 -37.38 4.04 30.05
CA ILE A 292 -36.43 4.79 29.20
C ILE A 292 -37.13 5.85 28.33
N GLY A 293 -38.37 5.61 27.92
CA GLY A 293 -39.20 6.55 27.16
C GLY A 293 -39.48 7.88 27.85
N ASP A 294 -39.30 7.96 29.17
CA ASP A 294 -39.48 9.17 29.96
C ASP A 294 -38.33 10.19 29.81
N LEU A 295 -37.27 9.85 29.07
CA LEU A 295 -36.13 10.73 28.80
C LEU A 295 -36.46 11.73 27.67
N GLU A 296 -37.36 12.67 27.96
CA GLU A 296 -37.93 13.62 26.97
C GLU A 296 -36.93 14.52 26.24
N ASN A 297 -35.71 14.68 26.76
CA ASN A 297 -34.63 15.48 26.17
C ASN A 297 -33.58 14.66 25.42
N LEU A 298 -33.70 13.33 25.38
CA LEU A 298 -32.70 12.47 24.77
C LEU A 298 -32.66 12.70 23.25
N GLU A 299 -31.50 13.04 22.73
CA GLU A 299 -31.23 13.24 21.31
C GLU A 299 -30.37 12.11 20.72
N MET A 300 -29.55 11.45 21.54
CA MET A 300 -28.67 10.35 21.13
C MET A 300 -28.79 9.15 22.08
N LEU A 301 -29.09 7.98 21.52
CA LEU A 301 -29.01 6.69 22.20
C LEU A 301 -28.15 5.71 21.38
N ASP A 302 -26.98 5.37 21.91
CA ASP A 302 -26.04 4.43 21.30
C ASP A 302 -25.97 3.15 22.13
N ALA A 303 -26.60 2.07 21.67
CA ALA A 303 -26.67 0.76 22.34
C ALA A 303 -26.15 -0.38 21.43
N GLN A 304 -25.22 -0.04 20.55
CA GLN A 304 -24.51 -0.97 19.69
C GLN A 304 -23.62 -1.95 20.47
N GLN A 305 -23.33 -3.14 19.93
CA GLN A 305 -22.55 -4.17 20.63
C GLN A 305 -23.10 -4.50 22.03
N THR A 306 -24.43 -4.61 22.13
CA THR A 306 -25.15 -5.08 23.33
C THR A 306 -25.96 -6.34 22.99
N LEU A 307 -26.50 -7.02 24.00
CA LEU A 307 -27.41 -8.17 23.81
C LEU A 307 -28.88 -7.74 23.72
N ILE A 308 -29.17 -6.44 23.60
CA ILE A 308 -30.53 -5.91 23.47
C ILE A 308 -31.12 -6.40 22.14
N SER A 309 -32.02 -7.38 22.22
CA SER A 309 -32.74 -7.91 21.05
C SER A 309 -34.13 -7.29 20.88
N ARG A 310 -34.69 -6.72 21.96
CA ARG A 310 -36.02 -6.10 21.97
C ARG A 310 -35.96 -4.82 22.80
N PRO A 311 -35.79 -3.65 22.17
CA PRO A 311 -35.93 -2.40 22.90
C PRO A 311 -37.37 -2.25 23.41
N PRO A 312 -37.56 -1.65 24.60
CA PRO A 312 -38.88 -1.51 25.20
C PRO A 312 -39.78 -0.62 24.34
N SER A 313 -41.08 -0.88 24.39
CA SER A 313 -42.07 -0.15 23.58
C SER A 313 -42.01 1.36 23.82
N SER A 314 -41.69 1.78 25.04
CA SER A 314 -41.55 3.18 25.43
C SER A 314 -40.45 3.97 24.71
N VAL A 315 -39.47 3.31 24.04
CA VAL A 315 -38.47 4.00 23.20
C VAL A 315 -39.15 4.88 22.15
N MET A 316 -40.36 4.52 21.71
CA MET A 316 -41.15 5.31 20.76
C MET A 316 -41.53 6.70 21.29
N CYS A 317 -41.58 6.90 22.61
CA CYS A 317 -41.94 8.18 23.24
C CYS A 317 -40.82 9.23 23.14
N LEU A 318 -39.61 8.84 22.73
CA LEU A 318 -38.44 9.72 22.63
C LEU A 318 -38.50 10.62 21.40
N ASN A 319 -39.43 11.58 21.41
CA ASN A 319 -39.74 12.41 20.24
C ASN A 319 -38.66 13.44 19.86
N LYS A 320 -37.66 13.69 20.72
CA LYS A 320 -36.48 14.51 20.41
C LYS A 320 -35.28 13.71 19.93
N LEU A 321 -35.37 12.37 19.95
CA LEU A 321 -34.28 11.49 19.56
C LEU A 321 -33.94 11.72 18.09
N LYS A 322 -32.68 12.04 17.82
CA LYS A 322 -32.14 12.27 16.47
C LYS A 322 -31.37 11.06 15.97
N SER A 323 -30.73 10.31 16.87
CA SER A 323 -29.93 9.14 16.53
C SER A 323 -30.18 7.99 17.49
N LEU A 324 -30.53 6.83 16.94
CA LEU A 324 -30.79 5.58 17.65
C LEU A 324 -29.97 4.46 17.02
N LYS A 325 -29.13 3.80 17.81
CA LYS A 325 -28.26 2.74 17.29
C LYS A 325 -28.29 1.49 18.16
N PHE A 326 -28.48 0.34 17.52
CA PHE A 326 -28.33 -1.00 18.09
C PHE A 326 -27.39 -1.88 17.26
N GLY A 327 -26.92 -1.38 16.12
CA GLY A 327 -26.11 -2.16 15.19
C GLY A 327 -24.80 -2.68 15.79
N ASN A 328 -24.37 -3.86 15.38
CA ASN A 328 -23.07 -4.43 15.75
C ASN A 328 -22.07 -4.17 14.63
N ASP A 329 -20.82 -3.82 14.95
CA ASP A 329 -19.77 -3.77 13.93
C ASP A 329 -19.06 -5.14 13.86
N ILE A 330 -19.03 -5.75 12.66
CA ILE A 330 -18.36 -7.04 12.41
C ILE A 330 -16.96 -6.82 11.82
N GLU A 331 -16.61 -5.60 11.37
CA GLU A 331 -15.37 -5.41 10.58
C GLU A 331 -14.07 -5.39 11.40
N GLU A 332 -14.12 -5.24 12.73
CA GLU A 332 -12.88 -5.02 13.51
C GLU A 332 -12.36 -6.21 14.34
N ILE A 333 -13.13 -7.27 14.61
CA ILE A 333 -12.64 -8.36 15.49
C ILE A 333 -13.20 -9.73 15.09
N GLY A 334 -12.32 -10.62 14.65
CA GLY A 334 -12.63 -12.02 14.30
C GLY A 334 -13.05 -12.94 15.44
N TYR A 335 -13.66 -12.44 16.52
CA TYR A 335 -14.18 -13.23 17.66
C TYR A 335 -15.29 -12.51 18.46
N SER A 336 -16.31 -11.96 17.81
CA SER A 336 -17.59 -11.76 18.51
C SER A 336 -18.61 -12.74 17.95
N GLU A 337 -19.09 -13.65 18.78
CA GLU A 337 -20.38 -14.31 18.57
C GLU A 337 -21.46 -13.22 18.64
N GLY A 338 -21.55 -12.36 17.62
CA GLY A 338 -22.74 -11.53 17.39
C GLY A 338 -23.95 -12.44 17.44
N PHE A 339 -25.01 -12.03 18.15
CA PHE A 339 -26.19 -12.82 18.52
C PHE A 339 -26.08 -14.31 18.18
N LYS A 340 -25.88 -15.19 19.17
CA LYS A 340 -26.06 -16.65 18.99
C LYS A 340 -27.20 -16.86 18.00
N ASP A 341 -26.98 -17.69 16.96
CA ASP A 341 -27.81 -17.83 15.74
C ASP A 341 -29.36 -17.94 15.96
N GLU A 342 -29.81 -18.07 17.20
CA GLU A 342 -31.18 -18.20 17.68
C GLU A 342 -31.84 -16.91 18.21
N VAL A 343 -31.11 -15.80 18.44
CA VAL A 343 -31.71 -14.55 18.96
C VAL A 343 -31.91 -13.56 17.82
N TYR A 344 -33.18 -13.25 17.54
CA TYR A 344 -33.58 -12.28 16.52
C TYR A 344 -33.92 -10.94 17.15
N PHE A 345 -33.43 -9.87 16.53
CA PHE A 345 -33.82 -8.53 16.91
C PHE A 345 -35.23 -8.19 16.40
N VAL A 346 -36.04 -7.54 17.24
CA VAL A 346 -37.37 -7.06 16.88
C VAL A 346 -37.50 -5.61 17.30
N PHE A 347 -37.63 -4.71 16.33
CA PHE A 347 -37.86 -3.30 16.55
C PHE A 347 -39.35 -3.03 16.81
N PRO A 348 -39.71 -2.24 17.84
CA PRO A 348 -41.11 -1.99 18.19
C PRO A 348 -41.82 -1.18 17.11
N PRO A 349 -43.17 -1.27 17.02
CA PRO A 349 -43.97 -0.40 16.15
C PRO A 349 -43.66 1.07 16.36
N VAL A 350 -43.85 1.93 15.35
CA VAL A 350 -43.47 3.36 15.41
C VAL A 350 -44.62 4.33 15.11
N THR A 351 -45.85 3.83 15.01
CA THR A 351 -47.05 4.50 14.46
C THR A 351 -47.29 5.96 14.89
N GLU A 352 -46.81 6.41 16.06
CA GLU A 352 -46.91 7.81 16.53
C GLU A 352 -45.66 8.32 17.32
N GLY A 353 -44.50 7.67 17.14
CA GLY A 353 -43.29 7.94 17.93
C GLY A 353 -42.06 8.30 17.11
N LEU A 354 -40.96 8.69 17.77
CA LEU A 354 -39.64 8.96 17.16
C LEU A 354 -39.68 10.03 16.05
N CYS A 355 -40.53 11.05 16.19
CA CYS A 355 -40.80 12.05 15.16
C CYS A 355 -39.57 12.85 14.68
N SER A 356 -38.54 12.97 15.51
CA SER A 356 -37.29 13.70 15.18
C SER A 356 -36.14 12.78 14.74
N LEU A 357 -36.37 11.47 14.63
CA LEU A 357 -35.29 10.52 14.37
C LEU A 357 -34.73 10.72 12.96
N GLU A 358 -33.44 11.05 12.88
CA GLU A 358 -32.73 11.30 11.62
C GLU A 358 -31.81 10.14 11.24
N TYR A 359 -31.32 9.36 12.20
CA TYR A 359 -30.42 8.23 11.99
C TYR A 359 -30.85 7.02 12.82
N LEU A 360 -31.08 5.91 12.13
CA LEU A 360 -31.36 4.61 12.71
C LEU A 360 -30.31 3.59 12.24
N ASP A 361 -29.58 3.00 13.18
CA ASP A 361 -28.61 1.94 12.91
C ASP A 361 -29.03 0.61 13.53
N LEU A 362 -29.39 -0.35 12.68
CA LEU A 362 -29.72 -1.73 13.04
C LEU A 362 -28.85 -2.72 12.23
N GLY A 363 -27.63 -2.34 11.88
CA GLY A 363 -26.70 -3.21 11.15
C GLY A 363 -26.29 -4.42 11.98
N ASN A 364 -26.22 -5.62 11.40
CA ASN A 364 -25.76 -6.85 12.05
C ASN A 364 -26.53 -7.18 13.35
N CYS A 365 -27.83 -6.87 13.38
CA CYS A 365 -28.73 -7.17 14.50
C CYS A 365 -29.44 -8.53 14.36
N ASN A 366 -29.13 -9.35 13.35
CA ASN A 366 -29.84 -10.58 13.05
C ASN A 366 -31.36 -10.36 12.83
N LEU A 367 -31.74 -9.28 12.14
CA LEU A 367 -33.12 -9.02 11.73
C LEU A 367 -33.58 -10.06 10.71
N ILE A 368 -34.79 -10.59 10.90
CA ILE A 368 -35.51 -11.46 9.96
C ILE A 368 -36.83 -10.79 9.53
N ASP A 369 -37.61 -11.46 8.67
CA ASP A 369 -38.94 -10.97 8.29
C ASP A 369 -39.81 -10.75 9.54
N GLY A 370 -40.40 -9.55 9.66
CA GLY A 370 -41.14 -9.12 10.87
C GLY A 370 -40.27 -8.54 11.99
N GLY A 371 -38.94 -8.52 11.85
CA GLY A 371 -38.04 -7.85 12.79
C GLY A 371 -38.07 -6.32 12.68
N LEU A 372 -38.40 -5.78 11.50
CA LEU A 372 -38.77 -4.38 11.31
C LEU A 372 -40.30 -4.26 11.28
N PRO A 373 -40.89 -3.22 11.91
CA PRO A 373 -42.33 -3.09 11.95
C PRO A 373 -42.90 -2.58 10.62
N GLU A 374 -44.12 -2.99 10.29
CA GLU A 374 -44.81 -2.58 9.04
C GLU A 374 -45.14 -1.08 8.99
N ASP A 375 -45.04 -0.35 10.10
CA ASP A 375 -45.24 1.09 10.17
C ASP A 375 -43.93 1.90 10.18
N ILE A 376 -42.76 1.29 9.89
CA ILE A 376 -41.45 1.99 9.85
C ILE A 376 -41.45 3.25 8.97
N GLY A 377 -42.28 3.26 7.92
CA GLY A 377 -42.50 4.42 7.06
C GLY A 377 -43.06 5.67 7.75
N CYS A 378 -43.54 5.58 8.99
CA CYS A 378 -43.98 6.73 9.80
C CYS A 378 -42.81 7.60 10.29
N LEU A 379 -41.56 7.14 10.21
CA LEU A 379 -40.36 7.90 10.60
C LEU A 379 -40.03 9.00 9.57
N SER A 380 -40.86 10.05 9.53
CA SER A 380 -40.84 11.09 8.50
C SER A 380 -39.55 11.92 8.44
N SER A 381 -38.78 11.97 9.53
CA SER A 381 -37.53 12.73 9.64
C SER A 381 -36.28 11.90 9.33
N LEU A 382 -36.44 10.59 9.07
CA LEU A 382 -35.31 9.68 8.94
C LEU A 382 -34.52 9.97 7.65
N LYS A 383 -33.24 10.31 7.82
CA LYS A 383 -32.30 10.62 6.75
C LYS A 383 -31.36 9.45 6.46
N LYS A 384 -30.98 8.67 7.47
CA LYS A 384 -30.04 7.56 7.35
C LYS A 384 -30.60 6.30 8.01
N LEU A 385 -30.61 5.20 7.26
CA LEU A 385 -31.05 3.89 7.72
C LEU A 385 -29.98 2.84 7.39
N HIS A 386 -29.39 2.26 8.42
CA HIS A 386 -28.44 1.15 8.28
C HIS A 386 -29.09 -0.16 8.71
N LEU A 387 -29.11 -1.12 7.79
CA LEU A 387 -29.67 -2.47 7.91
C LEU A 387 -28.67 -3.53 7.42
N ASN A 388 -27.40 -3.18 7.22
CA ASN A 388 -26.39 -4.08 6.66
C ASN A 388 -26.21 -5.35 7.49
N GLY A 389 -25.86 -6.47 6.86
CA GLY A 389 -25.52 -7.75 7.51
C GLY A 389 -26.67 -8.42 8.26
N ASN A 390 -27.91 -8.18 7.84
CA ASN A 390 -29.11 -8.83 8.39
C ASN A 390 -29.61 -9.98 7.50
N ASN A 391 -30.61 -10.72 8.01
CA ASN A 391 -31.07 -12.01 7.48
C ASN A 391 -32.53 -12.02 6.98
N PHE A 392 -33.14 -10.85 6.80
CA PHE A 392 -34.48 -10.72 6.22
C PHE A 392 -34.48 -11.05 4.73
N VAL A 393 -35.63 -11.54 4.26
CA VAL A 393 -35.89 -11.84 2.84
C VAL A 393 -36.58 -10.65 2.18
N TYR A 394 -37.46 -9.97 2.93
CA TYR A 394 -38.23 -8.82 2.47
C TYR A 394 -38.13 -7.64 3.44
N LEU A 395 -38.17 -6.43 2.92
CA LEU A 395 -38.33 -5.21 3.70
C LEU A 395 -39.84 -4.89 3.87
N PRO A 396 -40.26 -4.29 5.00
CA PRO A 396 -41.65 -3.89 5.21
C PRO A 396 -42.10 -2.90 4.14
N ARG A 397 -43.36 -2.98 3.69
CA ARG A 397 -43.83 -2.20 2.53
C ARG A 397 -43.78 -0.70 2.77
N SER A 398 -43.97 -0.27 4.02
CA SER A 398 -43.95 1.14 4.38
C SER A 398 -42.56 1.78 4.33
N ILE A 399 -41.47 1.02 4.20
CA ILE A 399 -40.11 1.59 4.06
C ILE A 399 -40.02 2.56 2.85
N ALA A 400 -40.82 2.30 1.81
CA ALA A 400 -40.98 3.17 0.65
C ALA A 400 -41.50 4.58 1.02
N HIS A 401 -42.16 4.74 2.16
CA HIS A 401 -42.75 6.01 2.62
C HIS A 401 -41.74 6.92 3.34
N LEU A 402 -40.48 6.49 3.50
CA LEU A 402 -39.41 7.29 4.10
C LEU A 402 -38.95 8.41 3.16
N GLY A 403 -39.79 9.43 3.00
CA GLY A 403 -39.60 10.51 2.01
C GLY A 403 -38.39 11.43 2.28
N ALA A 404 -37.88 11.46 3.50
CA ALA A 404 -36.69 12.22 3.88
C ALA A 404 -35.38 11.42 3.74
N LEU A 405 -35.45 10.12 3.42
CA LEU A 405 -34.29 9.25 3.43
C LEU A 405 -33.26 9.67 2.36
N GLN A 406 -32.02 9.85 2.81
CA GLN A 406 -30.86 10.21 2.01
C GLN A 406 -29.91 9.03 1.83
N SER A 407 -29.77 8.18 2.85
CA SER A 407 -28.88 7.02 2.83
C SER A 407 -29.58 5.76 3.30
N LEU A 408 -29.51 4.71 2.48
CA LEU A 408 -29.98 3.37 2.80
C LEU A 408 -28.82 2.37 2.62
N ASN A 409 -28.38 1.76 3.72
CA ASN A 409 -27.34 0.73 3.70
C ASN A 409 -27.94 -0.63 4.02
N ILE A 410 -27.98 -1.52 3.04
CA ILE A 410 -28.46 -2.91 3.13
C ILE A 410 -27.35 -3.88 2.68
N THR A 411 -26.08 -3.47 2.74
CA THR A 411 -24.94 -4.32 2.34
C THR A 411 -24.92 -5.63 3.13
N LYS A 412 -24.39 -6.71 2.55
CA LYS A 412 -24.23 -8.04 3.18
C LYS A 412 -25.56 -8.68 3.64
N CYS A 413 -26.72 -8.22 3.17
CA CYS A 413 -28.01 -8.87 3.45
C CYS A 413 -28.26 -10.04 2.49
N LYS A 414 -27.57 -11.16 2.73
CA LYS A 414 -27.44 -12.27 1.78
C LYS A 414 -28.76 -12.95 1.39
N ARG A 415 -29.80 -12.85 2.23
CA ARG A 415 -31.11 -13.50 2.01
C ARG A 415 -32.13 -12.60 1.31
N LEU A 416 -31.84 -11.31 1.17
CA LEU A 416 -32.72 -10.33 0.53
C LEU A 416 -32.99 -10.71 -0.93
N LYS A 417 -34.26 -10.75 -1.32
CA LYS A 417 -34.67 -11.11 -2.70
C LYS A 417 -35.21 -9.94 -3.50
N GLU A 418 -35.94 -9.04 -2.86
CA GLU A 418 -36.66 -7.95 -3.49
C GLU A 418 -36.45 -6.64 -2.73
N LEU A 419 -36.41 -5.53 -3.47
CA LEU A 419 -36.27 -4.18 -2.93
C LEU A 419 -37.61 -3.42 -2.95
N PRO A 420 -37.78 -2.42 -2.07
CA PRO A 420 -39.00 -1.63 -2.01
C PRO A 420 -39.18 -0.72 -3.23
N ASP A 421 -40.41 -0.23 -3.44
CA ASP A 421 -40.69 0.84 -4.40
C ASP A 421 -40.04 2.16 -3.96
N PHE A 422 -39.10 2.66 -4.76
CA PHE A 422 -38.36 3.91 -4.52
C PHE A 422 -39.11 5.17 -4.97
N THR A 423 -40.29 5.06 -5.59
CA THR A 423 -41.05 6.22 -6.14
C THR A 423 -41.32 7.29 -5.07
N ARG A 424 -41.49 6.87 -3.81
CA ARG A 424 -41.78 7.75 -2.67
C ARG A 424 -40.54 8.14 -1.85
N MET A 425 -39.33 7.89 -2.39
CA MET A 425 -38.04 8.23 -1.77
C MET A 425 -37.23 9.22 -2.64
N PRO A 426 -37.74 10.44 -2.90
CA PRO A 426 -37.14 11.38 -3.86
C PRO A 426 -35.80 11.99 -3.40
N ASN A 427 -35.46 11.84 -2.11
CA ASN A 427 -34.25 12.41 -1.51
C ASN A 427 -33.09 11.42 -1.39
N LEU A 428 -33.24 10.20 -1.90
CA LEU A 428 -32.21 9.16 -1.78
C LEU A 428 -30.95 9.57 -2.58
N GLU A 429 -29.83 9.65 -1.86
CA GLU A 429 -28.51 10.04 -2.35
C GLU A 429 -27.54 8.85 -2.36
N TYR A 430 -27.64 7.96 -1.37
CA TYR A 430 -26.73 6.83 -1.21
C TYR A 430 -27.53 5.53 -1.03
N LEU A 431 -27.30 4.56 -1.92
CA LEU A 431 -27.88 3.22 -1.84
C LEU A 431 -26.77 2.18 -1.88
N TYR A 432 -26.58 1.47 -0.76
CA TYR A 432 -25.59 0.42 -0.63
C TYR A 432 -26.24 -0.96 -0.52
N LEU A 433 -26.00 -1.81 -1.49
CA LEU A 433 -26.54 -3.16 -1.67
C LEU A 433 -25.43 -4.22 -1.84
N GLY A 434 -24.16 -3.82 -1.73
CA GLY A 434 -23.02 -4.71 -1.92
C GLY A 434 -23.12 -6.00 -1.10
N ALA A 435 -22.76 -7.15 -1.69
CA ALA A 435 -22.82 -8.50 -1.14
C ALA A 435 -24.24 -9.00 -0.76
N CYS A 436 -25.29 -8.54 -1.45
CA CYS A 436 -26.63 -9.13 -1.40
C CYS A 436 -26.74 -10.32 -2.38
N SER A 437 -26.19 -11.47 -2.00
CA SER A 437 -26.00 -12.61 -2.92
C SER A 437 -27.28 -13.19 -3.55
N ASN A 438 -28.45 -13.11 -2.88
CA ASN A 438 -29.74 -13.62 -3.39
C ASN A 438 -30.62 -12.55 -4.06
N LEU A 439 -30.14 -11.31 -4.18
CA LEU A 439 -30.91 -10.25 -4.84
C LEU A 439 -30.96 -10.55 -6.35
N GLU A 440 -32.14 -10.84 -6.87
CA GLU A 440 -32.32 -11.22 -8.28
C GLU A 440 -32.56 -10.00 -9.19
N GLU A 441 -33.31 -9.02 -8.69
CA GLU A 441 -33.67 -7.80 -9.41
C GLU A 441 -33.67 -6.56 -8.50
N VAL A 442 -33.36 -5.41 -9.10
CA VAL A 442 -33.53 -4.10 -8.46
C VAL A 442 -34.76 -3.44 -9.08
N HIS A 443 -35.63 -2.89 -8.24
CA HIS A 443 -36.94 -2.35 -8.69
C HIS A 443 -36.80 -1.19 -9.69
N ASP A 444 -37.61 -1.21 -10.75
CA ASP A 444 -37.55 -0.24 -11.88
C ASP A 444 -37.71 1.23 -11.47
N SER A 445 -38.39 1.47 -10.35
CA SER A 445 -38.57 2.82 -9.79
C SER A 445 -37.26 3.49 -9.36
N LEU A 446 -36.13 2.77 -9.28
CA LEU A 446 -34.82 3.37 -8.95
C LEU A 446 -34.45 4.48 -9.95
N GLY A 447 -34.90 4.38 -11.21
CA GLY A 447 -34.74 5.43 -12.22
C GLY A 447 -35.42 6.76 -11.85
N CYS A 448 -36.36 6.76 -10.89
CA CYS A 448 -36.99 7.98 -10.36
C CYS A 448 -36.13 8.72 -9.33
N CYS A 449 -35.07 8.12 -8.77
CA CYS A 449 -34.20 8.71 -7.76
C CYS A 449 -33.22 9.73 -8.36
N ARG A 450 -33.70 10.95 -8.64
CA ARG A 450 -32.92 12.02 -9.30
C ARG A 450 -31.79 12.63 -8.46
N LYS A 451 -31.66 12.26 -7.19
CA LYS A 451 -30.61 12.73 -6.28
C LYS A 451 -29.56 11.66 -5.98
N LEU A 452 -29.66 10.46 -6.57
CA LEU A 452 -28.75 9.36 -6.29
C LEU A 452 -27.32 9.73 -6.71
N ILE A 453 -26.42 9.82 -5.73
CA ILE A 453 -24.98 10.11 -5.87
C ILE A 453 -24.19 8.81 -5.95
N ARG A 454 -24.52 7.82 -5.12
CA ARG A 454 -23.82 6.53 -5.07
C ARG A 454 -24.77 5.36 -5.09
N LEU A 455 -24.48 4.40 -5.96
CA LEU A 455 -25.14 3.12 -6.05
C LEU A 455 -24.10 2.00 -6.02
N ASP A 456 -24.13 1.18 -4.97
CA ASP A 456 -23.22 0.04 -4.80
C ASP A 456 -24.00 -1.26 -4.80
N LEU A 457 -23.76 -2.11 -5.80
CA LEU A 457 -24.30 -3.46 -5.97
C LEU A 457 -23.18 -4.49 -6.10
N SER A 458 -21.97 -4.15 -5.66
CA SER A 458 -20.82 -5.05 -5.75
C SER A 458 -21.14 -6.42 -5.14
N TYR A 459 -20.63 -7.52 -5.68
CA TYR A 459 -20.82 -8.88 -5.17
C TYR A 459 -22.30 -9.34 -5.06
N CYS A 460 -23.23 -8.78 -5.84
CA CYS A 460 -24.59 -9.29 -5.97
C CYS A 460 -24.65 -10.41 -7.02
N GLU A 461 -24.28 -11.64 -6.61
CA GLU A 461 -24.08 -12.76 -7.54
C GLU A 461 -25.33 -13.20 -8.31
N SER A 462 -26.52 -13.18 -7.67
CA SER A 462 -27.79 -13.59 -8.30
C SER A 462 -28.43 -12.51 -9.17
N LEU A 463 -27.91 -11.28 -9.13
CA LEU A 463 -28.49 -10.13 -9.83
C LEU A 463 -28.45 -10.36 -11.33
N ASN A 464 -29.62 -10.51 -11.95
CA ASN A 464 -29.76 -10.79 -13.38
C ASN A 464 -30.54 -9.69 -14.11
N ARG A 465 -31.32 -8.89 -13.40
CA ARG A 465 -32.04 -7.73 -13.95
C ARG A 465 -31.65 -6.47 -13.21
N PHE A 466 -31.20 -5.48 -13.98
CA PHE A 466 -30.78 -4.20 -13.46
C PHE A 466 -31.56 -3.07 -14.15
N PRO A 467 -32.25 -2.20 -13.40
CA PRO A 467 -33.22 -1.24 -13.95
C PRO A 467 -32.53 -0.07 -14.64
N CYS A 468 -33.33 0.76 -15.31
CA CYS A 468 -32.87 2.03 -15.84
C CYS A 468 -32.37 2.93 -14.70
N VAL A 469 -31.15 3.45 -14.81
CA VAL A 469 -30.58 4.35 -13.79
C VAL A 469 -30.50 5.77 -14.31
N ASN A 470 -30.98 6.72 -13.52
CA ASN A 470 -30.77 8.13 -13.77
C ASN A 470 -29.36 8.53 -13.30
N VAL A 471 -28.53 9.01 -14.23
CA VAL A 471 -27.12 9.37 -13.98
C VAL A 471 -26.88 10.87 -13.84
N GLU A 472 -27.91 11.71 -13.86
CA GLU A 472 -27.75 13.18 -13.77
C GLU A 472 -27.05 13.62 -12.47
N SER A 473 -27.33 12.92 -11.37
CA SER A 473 -26.72 13.16 -10.05
C SER A 473 -25.59 12.19 -9.71
N LEU A 474 -25.51 11.03 -10.37
CA LEU A 474 -24.67 9.90 -9.98
C LEU A 474 -23.19 10.22 -10.16
N GLU A 475 -22.40 9.89 -9.13
CA GLU A 475 -20.95 10.08 -9.07
C GLU A 475 -20.21 8.75 -8.89
N HIS A 476 -20.86 7.74 -8.30
CA HIS A 476 -20.28 6.40 -8.15
C HIS A 476 -21.31 5.31 -8.45
N LEU A 477 -20.97 4.41 -9.39
CA LEU A 477 -21.70 3.17 -9.67
C LEU A 477 -20.77 1.98 -9.51
N ASP A 478 -21.07 1.10 -8.55
CA ASP A 478 -20.31 -0.14 -8.35
C ASP A 478 -21.21 -1.34 -8.66
N ILE A 479 -20.83 -2.13 -9.67
CA ILE A 479 -21.46 -3.41 -10.04
C ILE A 479 -20.41 -4.51 -10.16
N GLN A 480 -19.33 -4.41 -9.39
CA GLN A 480 -18.26 -5.40 -9.39
C GLN A 480 -18.80 -6.79 -9.03
N ASP A 481 -18.32 -7.86 -9.67
CA ASP A 481 -18.63 -9.26 -9.31
C ASP A 481 -20.13 -9.63 -9.33
N CYS A 482 -20.95 -8.89 -10.09
CA CYS A 482 -22.33 -9.28 -10.44
C CYS A 482 -22.32 -10.35 -11.56
N SER A 483 -22.11 -11.60 -11.18
CA SER A 483 -21.80 -12.69 -12.13
C SER A 483 -22.94 -13.07 -13.09
N ASN A 484 -24.20 -12.95 -12.65
CA ASN A 484 -25.39 -13.27 -13.48
C ASN A 484 -25.92 -12.08 -14.30
N LEU A 485 -25.30 -10.89 -14.18
CA LEU A 485 -25.75 -9.71 -14.90
C LEU A 485 -25.27 -9.76 -16.36
N GLU A 486 -26.14 -10.21 -17.27
CA GLU A 486 -25.78 -10.37 -18.69
C GLU A 486 -25.83 -9.07 -19.50
N LYS A 487 -26.58 -8.06 -19.04
CA LYS A 487 -26.77 -6.78 -19.74
C LYS A 487 -26.44 -5.62 -18.82
N PHE A 488 -25.73 -4.63 -19.36
CA PHE A 488 -25.52 -3.38 -18.65
C PHE A 488 -26.80 -2.52 -18.65
N PRO A 489 -27.11 -1.77 -17.57
CA PRO A 489 -28.27 -0.86 -17.47
C PRO A 489 -28.46 0.06 -18.67
N GLU A 490 -29.71 0.29 -19.06
CA GLU A 490 -30.05 1.51 -19.78
C GLU A 490 -29.81 2.74 -18.88
N ILE A 491 -29.09 3.73 -19.41
CA ILE A 491 -28.74 4.96 -18.71
C ILE A 491 -29.68 6.08 -19.16
N LEU A 492 -30.32 6.75 -18.19
CA LEU A 492 -31.15 7.93 -18.40
C LEU A 492 -30.40 9.20 -17.96
N GLY A 493 -30.36 10.22 -18.81
CA GLY A 493 -29.72 11.51 -18.50
C GLY A 493 -28.26 11.60 -18.94
N ARG A 494 -27.60 12.71 -18.59
CA ARG A 494 -26.22 13.01 -19.01
C ARG A 494 -25.23 12.68 -17.88
N MET A 495 -24.31 11.75 -18.13
CA MET A 495 -23.24 11.41 -17.17
C MET A 495 -22.31 12.62 -16.93
N LYS A 496 -21.97 12.86 -15.66
CA LYS A 496 -20.90 13.79 -15.27
C LYS A 496 -19.53 13.19 -15.61
N PRO A 497 -18.53 14.00 -15.99
CA PRO A 497 -17.17 13.50 -16.25
C PRO A 497 -16.50 12.88 -15.03
N GLU A 498 -16.94 13.22 -13.81
CA GLU A 498 -16.46 12.65 -12.55
C GLU A 498 -17.12 11.33 -12.15
N LEU A 499 -18.04 10.78 -12.95
CA LEU A 499 -18.71 9.52 -12.63
C LEU A 499 -17.74 8.35 -12.70
N GLU A 500 -17.48 7.74 -11.55
CA GLU A 500 -16.68 6.53 -11.42
C GLU A 500 -17.58 5.30 -11.54
N ILE A 501 -17.29 4.45 -12.52
CA ILE A 501 -17.98 3.19 -12.75
C ILE A 501 -17.02 2.04 -12.44
N HIS A 502 -17.24 1.37 -11.31
CA HIS A 502 -16.49 0.16 -10.95
C HIS A 502 -17.22 -1.08 -11.47
N MET A 503 -16.59 -1.72 -12.46
CA MET A 503 -17.13 -2.90 -13.11
C MET A 503 -16.04 -3.97 -13.16
N ARG A 504 -16.35 -5.14 -12.60
CA ARG A 504 -15.72 -6.41 -12.99
C ARG A 504 -16.83 -7.41 -13.28
N PRO A 505 -17.51 -7.28 -14.42
CA PRO A 505 -18.65 -8.12 -14.73
C PRO A 505 -18.12 -9.33 -15.50
N TYR A 506 -18.11 -10.47 -14.84
CA TYR A 506 -17.92 -11.73 -15.56
C TYR A 506 -19.09 -12.01 -16.52
N GLY A 507 -20.30 -11.47 -16.27
CA GLY A 507 -21.53 -11.79 -17.00
C GLY A 507 -21.88 -10.93 -18.23
N ILE A 508 -21.47 -9.65 -18.29
CA ILE A 508 -22.01 -8.70 -19.28
C ILE A 508 -21.58 -9.07 -20.70
N ARG A 509 -22.57 -9.24 -21.58
CA ARG A 509 -22.39 -9.60 -23.00
C ARG A 509 -22.55 -8.45 -23.97
N GLU A 510 -23.37 -7.47 -23.61
CA GLU A 510 -23.77 -6.34 -24.46
C GLU A 510 -23.69 -5.03 -23.67
N ILE A 511 -23.08 -4.01 -24.29
CA ILE A 511 -23.05 -2.64 -23.80
C ILE A 511 -24.12 -1.83 -24.57
N PRO A 512 -25.06 -1.14 -23.90
CA PRO A 512 -26.11 -0.39 -24.57
C PRO A 512 -25.58 0.86 -25.27
N SER A 513 -26.19 1.24 -26.39
CA SER A 513 -25.79 2.44 -27.16
C SER A 513 -25.96 3.74 -26.37
N SER A 514 -26.87 3.76 -25.39
CA SER A 514 -27.15 4.91 -24.52
C SER A 514 -25.93 5.39 -23.72
N ILE A 515 -24.96 4.51 -23.42
CA ILE A 515 -23.74 4.88 -22.67
C ILE A 515 -22.85 5.86 -23.46
N ILE A 516 -22.97 5.92 -24.79
CA ILE A 516 -22.16 6.81 -25.63
C ILE A 516 -23.03 7.83 -26.40
N GLN A 517 -24.22 7.44 -26.85
CA GLN A 517 -25.07 8.24 -27.76
C GLN A 517 -25.48 9.61 -27.20
N HIS A 518 -25.60 9.75 -25.88
CA HIS A 518 -26.00 10.99 -25.22
C HIS A 518 -24.82 11.76 -24.57
N GLN A 519 -23.58 11.34 -24.80
CA GLN A 519 -22.42 11.77 -24.00
C GLN A 519 -21.35 12.46 -24.82
N ALA A 520 -21.55 13.75 -25.13
CA ALA A 520 -20.60 14.56 -25.90
C ALA A 520 -19.22 14.77 -25.24
N HIS A 521 -19.04 14.40 -23.96
CA HIS A 521 -17.82 14.57 -23.19
C HIS A 521 -17.08 13.26 -22.87
N LEU A 522 -17.68 12.09 -23.14
CA LEU A 522 -17.04 10.82 -22.85
C LEU A 522 -15.86 10.62 -23.81
N THR A 523 -14.65 10.78 -23.30
CA THR A 523 -13.43 10.66 -24.09
C THR A 523 -12.71 9.33 -23.88
N GLU A 524 -12.92 8.68 -22.73
CA GLU A 524 -12.26 7.45 -22.33
C GLU A 524 -13.27 6.40 -21.82
N LEU A 525 -13.05 5.13 -22.14
CA LEU A 525 -13.82 3.98 -21.63
C LEU A 525 -12.89 2.82 -21.27
N ASP A 526 -13.05 2.26 -20.07
CA ASP A 526 -12.29 1.10 -19.58
C ASP A 526 -13.20 -0.11 -19.31
N PHE A 527 -12.93 -1.20 -20.03
CA PHE A 527 -13.76 -2.40 -20.13
C PHE A 527 -12.97 -3.68 -19.80
N ARG A 528 -11.82 -3.58 -19.13
CA ARG A 528 -10.94 -4.72 -18.86
C ARG A 528 -11.66 -5.90 -18.20
N PHE A 529 -11.26 -7.11 -18.59
CA PHE A 529 -11.74 -8.40 -18.06
C PHE A 529 -13.20 -8.76 -18.34
N MET A 530 -13.87 -8.09 -19.29
CA MET A 530 -15.21 -8.48 -19.77
C MET A 530 -15.17 -9.69 -20.71
N ASN A 531 -14.93 -10.87 -20.14
CA ASN A 531 -14.69 -12.13 -20.88
C ASN A 531 -15.87 -12.64 -21.74
N ASN A 532 -17.07 -12.10 -21.52
CA ASN A 532 -18.30 -12.51 -22.21
C ASN A 532 -18.79 -11.47 -23.23
N LEU A 533 -18.04 -10.38 -23.43
CA LEU A 533 -18.42 -9.32 -24.38
C LEU A 533 -18.45 -9.87 -25.81
N VAL A 534 -19.64 -9.87 -26.42
CA VAL A 534 -19.83 -10.41 -27.78
C VAL A 534 -19.61 -9.34 -28.85
N ALA A 535 -20.08 -8.12 -28.60
CA ALA A 535 -19.99 -7.02 -29.54
C ALA A 535 -19.98 -5.66 -28.84
N LEU A 536 -19.31 -4.69 -29.46
CA LEU A 536 -19.39 -3.28 -29.09
C LEU A 536 -20.51 -2.58 -29.88
N PRO A 537 -21.25 -1.62 -29.28
CA PRO A 537 -22.26 -0.85 -30.00
C PRO A 537 -21.60 0.08 -31.03
N SER A 538 -22.27 0.34 -32.15
CA SER A 538 -21.76 1.24 -33.21
C SER A 538 -21.49 2.67 -32.72
N SER A 539 -22.16 3.11 -31.65
CA SER A 539 -21.94 4.39 -31.00
C SER A 539 -20.54 4.54 -30.38
N ILE A 540 -19.78 3.45 -30.18
CA ILE A 540 -18.41 3.48 -29.65
C ILE A 540 -17.47 4.40 -30.45
N GLY A 541 -17.79 4.62 -31.73
CA GLY A 541 -17.08 5.55 -32.61
C GLY A 541 -17.05 7.01 -32.14
N MET A 542 -17.89 7.42 -31.20
CA MET A 542 -17.87 8.79 -30.69
C MET A 542 -16.70 9.08 -29.72
N LEU A 543 -15.97 8.05 -29.27
CA LEU A 543 -14.82 8.18 -28.38
C LEU A 543 -13.62 8.84 -29.07
N LYS A 544 -12.90 9.69 -28.32
CA LYS A 544 -11.78 10.51 -28.85
C LYS A 544 -10.42 10.22 -28.22
N GLU A 545 -10.36 9.80 -26.96
CA GLU A 545 -9.07 9.67 -26.26
C GLU A 545 -8.67 8.20 -26.06
N TYR A 546 -9.45 7.38 -25.33
CA TYR A 546 -9.00 6.03 -24.94
C TYR A 546 -10.12 4.97 -24.91
N LEU A 547 -9.82 3.77 -25.43
CA LEU A 547 -10.64 2.58 -25.27
C LEU A 547 -9.78 1.42 -24.77
N ASN A 548 -10.15 0.85 -23.62
CA ASN A 548 -9.43 -0.25 -22.99
C ASN A 548 -10.25 -1.54 -22.96
N LEU A 549 -9.81 -2.57 -23.68
CA LEU A 549 -10.47 -3.88 -23.79
C LEU A 549 -9.50 -5.02 -23.40
N THR A 550 -8.59 -4.79 -22.43
CA THR A 550 -7.65 -5.84 -21.98
C THR A 550 -8.40 -7.07 -21.46
N TYR A 551 -7.99 -8.27 -21.88
CA TYR A 551 -8.53 -9.57 -21.45
C TYR A 551 -10.06 -9.67 -21.56
N CYS A 552 -10.66 -9.18 -22.64
CA CYS A 552 -12.11 -9.29 -22.89
C CYS A 552 -12.51 -10.55 -23.67
N ASN A 553 -11.56 -11.46 -23.96
CA ASN A 553 -11.81 -12.68 -24.74
C ASN A 553 -12.45 -12.41 -26.13
N ILE A 554 -12.16 -11.25 -26.73
CA ILE A 554 -12.66 -10.90 -28.07
C ILE A 554 -12.10 -11.89 -29.10
N ILE A 555 -12.98 -12.43 -29.95
CA ILE A 555 -12.68 -13.33 -31.07
C ILE A 555 -12.94 -12.64 -32.42
N ASP A 556 -12.62 -13.30 -33.53
CA ASP A 556 -12.91 -12.80 -34.88
C ASP A 556 -14.42 -12.44 -35.00
N GLY A 557 -14.72 -11.21 -35.43
CA GLY A 557 -16.09 -10.67 -35.50
C GLY A 557 -16.58 -9.96 -34.23
N GLY A 558 -15.84 -9.97 -33.12
CA GLY A 558 -16.22 -9.25 -31.89
C GLY A 558 -15.92 -7.74 -31.89
N LEU A 559 -15.06 -7.27 -32.79
CA LEU A 559 -14.93 -5.85 -33.12
C LEU A 559 -15.88 -5.52 -34.29
N PRO A 560 -16.57 -4.36 -34.28
CA PRO A 560 -17.52 -4.01 -35.33
C PRO A 560 -16.82 -3.95 -36.71
N GLU A 561 -17.44 -4.50 -37.76
CA GLU A 561 -16.85 -4.53 -39.10
C GLU A 561 -16.52 -3.11 -39.63
N ASP A 562 -17.34 -2.13 -39.26
CA ASP A 562 -17.08 -0.71 -39.51
C ASP A 562 -16.32 -0.07 -38.33
N THR A 563 -15.10 -0.57 -38.03
CA THR A 563 -14.20 0.08 -37.06
C THR A 563 -13.77 1.49 -37.50
N GLY A 564 -14.10 1.93 -38.72
CA GLY A 564 -13.93 3.31 -39.18
C GLY A 564 -14.69 4.32 -38.33
N CYS A 565 -15.74 3.86 -37.63
CA CYS A 565 -16.42 4.65 -36.61
C CYS A 565 -15.47 5.16 -35.51
N LEU A 566 -14.41 4.41 -35.16
CA LEU A 566 -13.41 4.76 -34.14
C LEU A 566 -12.28 5.67 -34.66
N SER A 567 -12.42 6.26 -35.86
CA SER A 567 -11.38 7.06 -36.51
C SER A 567 -10.86 8.26 -35.70
N THR A 568 -11.62 8.73 -34.70
CA THR A 568 -11.22 9.82 -33.79
C THR A 568 -10.42 9.38 -32.57
N LEU A 569 -10.30 8.07 -32.31
CA LEU A 569 -9.69 7.53 -31.10
C LEU A 569 -8.15 7.62 -31.13
N LYS A 570 -7.54 8.12 -30.05
CA LYS A 570 -6.07 8.21 -29.91
C LYS A 570 -5.41 6.98 -29.30
N LYS A 571 -6.06 6.28 -28.38
CA LYS A 571 -5.46 5.14 -27.67
C LYS A 571 -6.40 3.93 -27.69
N LEU A 572 -5.88 2.78 -28.08
CA LEU A 572 -6.61 1.52 -28.11
C LEU A 572 -5.79 0.42 -27.44
N ASN A 573 -6.33 -0.20 -26.39
CA ASN A 573 -5.73 -1.36 -25.74
C ASN A 573 -6.60 -2.60 -25.98
N LEU A 574 -6.04 -3.60 -26.66
CA LEU A 574 -6.64 -4.91 -26.95
C LEU A 574 -5.81 -6.05 -26.33
N THR A 575 -5.00 -5.78 -25.31
CA THR A 575 -4.10 -6.77 -24.70
C THR A 575 -4.84 -8.05 -24.28
N GLY A 576 -4.29 -9.23 -24.54
CA GLY A 576 -4.78 -10.50 -23.99
C GLY A 576 -6.08 -11.03 -24.60
N ASN A 577 -6.46 -10.60 -25.80
CA ASN A 577 -7.63 -11.10 -26.54
C ASN A 577 -7.30 -12.30 -27.45
N ASN A 578 -8.34 -12.94 -28.00
CA ASN A 578 -8.26 -14.27 -28.62
C ASN A 578 -8.61 -14.32 -30.12
N PHE A 579 -8.62 -13.18 -30.80
CA PHE A 579 -8.79 -13.10 -32.26
C PHE A 579 -7.55 -13.61 -33.01
N GLU A 580 -7.77 -14.23 -34.17
CA GLU A 580 -6.73 -14.60 -35.13
C GLU A 580 -6.44 -13.45 -36.11
N HIS A 581 -7.47 -12.66 -36.43
CA HIS A 581 -7.41 -11.54 -37.37
C HIS A 581 -8.09 -10.30 -36.79
N LEU A 582 -7.48 -9.13 -37.01
CA LEU A 582 -8.14 -7.85 -36.79
C LEU A 582 -9.06 -7.51 -37.99
N PRO A 583 -10.17 -6.77 -37.79
CA PRO A 583 -11.05 -6.38 -38.87
C PRO A 583 -10.31 -5.50 -39.89
N ARG A 584 -10.60 -5.68 -41.20
CA ARG A 584 -9.89 -4.98 -42.28
C ARG A 584 -9.92 -3.45 -42.16
N ASN A 585 -11.02 -2.92 -41.62
CA ASN A 585 -11.22 -1.49 -41.45
C ASN A 585 -10.47 -0.90 -40.24
N VAL A 586 -9.72 -1.70 -39.44
CA VAL A 586 -8.89 -1.18 -38.33
C VAL A 586 -7.79 -0.25 -38.84
N ALA A 587 -7.41 -0.40 -40.11
CA ALA A 587 -6.48 0.51 -40.80
C ALA A 587 -7.02 1.95 -40.89
N GLN A 588 -8.33 2.18 -40.72
CA GLN A 588 -8.95 3.51 -40.81
C GLN A 588 -8.82 4.35 -39.52
N LEU A 589 -8.14 3.85 -38.49
CA LEU A 589 -7.92 4.53 -37.21
C LEU A 589 -6.84 5.62 -37.31
N GLY A 590 -7.09 6.65 -38.12
CA GLY A 590 -6.10 7.67 -38.47
C GLY A 590 -5.63 8.58 -37.32
N ALA A 591 -6.40 8.70 -36.24
CA ALA A 591 -6.04 9.48 -35.05
C ALA A 591 -5.20 8.70 -34.02
N LEU A 592 -5.00 7.39 -34.21
CA LEU A 592 -4.41 6.51 -33.20
C LEU A 592 -2.91 6.83 -32.98
N GLU A 593 -2.54 7.06 -31.71
CA GLU A 593 -1.20 7.36 -31.19
C GLU A 593 -0.63 6.16 -30.40
N TYR A 594 -1.47 5.39 -29.72
CA TYR A 594 -1.09 4.21 -28.94
C TYR A 594 -1.96 3.00 -29.30
N PHE A 595 -1.32 1.87 -29.62
CA PHE A 595 -1.99 0.62 -29.92
C PHE A 595 -1.33 -0.55 -29.20
N ASP A 596 -2.06 -1.20 -28.29
CA ASP A 596 -1.59 -2.36 -27.54
C ASP A 596 -2.33 -3.64 -27.96
N LEU A 597 -1.57 -4.60 -28.46
CA LEU A 597 -2.01 -5.92 -28.88
C LEU A 597 -1.24 -7.02 -28.12
N SER A 598 -0.55 -6.68 -27.03
CA SER A 598 0.26 -7.63 -26.28
C SER A 598 -0.57 -8.81 -25.76
N HIS A 599 0.05 -9.97 -25.55
CA HIS A 599 -0.60 -11.21 -25.10
C HIS A 599 -1.75 -11.72 -25.99
N CYS A 600 -1.93 -11.20 -27.22
CA CYS A 600 -2.88 -11.75 -28.20
C CYS A 600 -2.32 -13.02 -28.86
N LYS A 601 -2.31 -14.13 -28.11
CA LYS A 601 -1.58 -15.36 -28.46
C LYS A 601 -2.01 -16.01 -29.78
N ARG A 602 -3.24 -15.76 -30.24
CA ARG A 602 -3.83 -16.33 -31.47
C ARG A 602 -3.63 -15.47 -32.71
N LEU A 603 -3.22 -14.21 -32.55
CA LEU A 603 -3.02 -13.27 -33.66
C LEU A 603 -1.97 -13.80 -34.63
N LYS A 604 -2.36 -13.94 -35.91
CA LYS A 604 -1.49 -14.45 -36.98
C LYS A 604 -1.02 -13.36 -37.93
N VAL A 605 -1.91 -12.43 -38.26
CA VAL A 605 -1.71 -11.40 -39.29
C VAL A 605 -2.02 -10.02 -38.71
N LEU A 606 -1.14 -9.06 -38.97
CA LEU A 606 -1.32 -7.66 -38.60
C LEU A 606 -2.11 -6.90 -39.68
N PRO A 607 -2.78 -5.80 -39.33
CA PRO A 607 -3.48 -4.98 -40.31
C PRO A 607 -2.50 -4.14 -41.15
N ASP A 608 -3.01 -3.58 -42.24
CA ASP A 608 -2.31 -2.54 -42.99
C ASP A 608 -2.16 -1.28 -42.14
N PHE A 609 -0.92 -0.85 -41.90
CA PHE A 609 -0.59 0.31 -41.09
C PHE A 609 -0.61 1.64 -41.86
N THR A 610 -0.79 1.64 -43.19
CA THR A 610 -0.76 2.87 -44.01
C THR A 610 -1.78 3.93 -43.60
N GLY A 611 -2.93 3.50 -43.05
CA GLY A 611 -3.99 4.39 -42.58
C GLY A 611 -3.86 4.85 -41.12
N MET A 612 -2.79 4.49 -40.41
CA MET A 612 -2.52 4.91 -39.01
C MET A 612 -1.26 5.80 -38.89
N PRO A 613 -1.19 6.96 -39.57
CA PRO A 613 0.03 7.76 -39.68
C PRO A 613 0.48 8.43 -38.37
N ASN A 614 -0.39 8.48 -37.36
CA ASN A 614 -0.12 9.13 -36.08
C ASN A 614 0.45 8.19 -35.00
N LEU A 615 0.59 6.90 -35.29
CA LEU A 615 0.97 5.91 -34.29
C LEU A 615 2.39 6.16 -33.75
N GLU A 616 2.50 6.34 -32.42
CA GLU A 616 3.74 6.60 -31.70
C GLU A 616 4.23 5.36 -30.94
N THR A 617 3.30 4.55 -30.43
CA THR A 617 3.62 3.34 -29.66
C THR A 617 2.80 2.16 -30.16
N LEU A 618 3.48 1.07 -30.49
CA LEU A 618 2.88 -0.22 -30.84
C LEU A 618 3.45 -1.33 -29.96
N ASN A 619 2.58 -2.02 -29.23
CA ASN A 619 2.94 -3.15 -28.40
C ASN A 619 2.34 -4.45 -28.97
N LEU A 620 3.20 -5.41 -29.31
CA LEU A 620 2.89 -6.73 -29.85
C LEU A 620 3.53 -7.84 -29.01
N SER A 621 4.00 -7.55 -27.80
CA SER A 621 4.68 -8.48 -26.91
C SER A 621 3.84 -9.74 -26.64
N TYR A 622 4.48 -10.90 -26.55
CA TYR A 622 3.82 -12.19 -26.28
C TYR A 622 2.76 -12.64 -27.31
N CYS A 623 2.79 -12.11 -28.54
CA CYS A 623 2.01 -12.61 -29.68
C CYS A 623 2.63 -13.90 -30.24
N MET A 624 2.32 -15.04 -29.61
CA MET A 624 3.02 -16.31 -29.86
C MET A 624 2.83 -16.90 -31.27
N ASN A 625 1.75 -16.57 -31.97
CA ASN A 625 1.44 -17.08 -33.31
C ASN A 625 1.73 -16.09 -34.44
N LEU A 626 2.25 -14.91 -34.13
CA LEU A 626 2.60 -13.91 -35.13
C LEU A 626 3.82 -14.42 -35.92
N GLU A 627 3.68 -14.61 -37.24
CA GLU A 627 4.74 -15.17 -38.08
C GLU A 627 5.52 -14.10 -38.85
N GLU A 628 4.87 -12.98 -39.19
CA GLU A 628 5.46 -11.87 -39.93
C GLU A 628 4.94 -10.52 -39.47
N VAL A 629 5.78 -9.50 -39.60
CA VAL A 629 5.39 -8.10 -39.45
C VAL A 629 5.11 -7.51 -40.84
N ASP A 630 3.98 -6.83 -40.99
CA ASP A 630 3.55 -6.26 -42.28
C ASP A 630 4.52 -5.16 -42.79
N HIS A 631 4.83 -5.18 -44.09
CA HIS A 631 5.73 -4.22 -44.74
C HIS A 631 5.25 -2.77 -44.62
N SER A 632 3.95 -2.54 -44.47
CA SER A 632 3.34 -1.21 -44.28
C SER A 632 3.81 -0.53 -43.00
N MET A 633 4.34 -1.27 -42.02
CA MET A 633 4.91 -0.71 -40.79
C MET A 633 6.03 0.31 -41.08
N GLY A 634 6.76 0.15 -42.20
CA GLY A 634 7.79 1.09 -42.64
C GLY A 634 7.26 2.50 -42.98
N PHE A 635 5.94 2.68 -43.14
CA PHE A 635 5.33 3.99 -43.39
C PHE A 635 4.99 4.78 -42.10
N LEU A 636 5.16 4.19 -40.91
CA LEU A 636 4.86 4.81 -39.62
C LEU A 636 5.93 5.82 -39.19
N ARG A 637 5.94 6.99 -39.83
CA ARG A 637 6.98 8.03 -39.61
C ARG A 637 7.00 8.64 -38.20
N LYS A 638 5.97 8.45 -37.39
CA LYS A 638 5.91 8.95 -36.00
C LYS A 638 6.22 7.88 -34.93
N LEU A 639 6.42 6.62 -35.32
CA LEU A 639 6.59 5.53 -34.37
C LEU A 639 7.86 5.72 -33.53
N LEU A 640 7.68 5.87 -32.21
CA LEU A 640 8.75 6.07 -31.23
C LEU A 640 9.14 4.76 -30.55
N ARG A 641 8.18 3.86 -30.33
CA ARG A 641 8.34 2.64 -29.53
C ARG A 641 7.65 1.45 -30.20
N LEU A 642 8.40 0.37 -30.42
CA LEU A 642 7.91 -0.91 -30.94
C LEU A 642 8.33 -2.04 -30.00
N GLU A 643 7.36 -2.76 -29.42
CA GLU A 643 7.61 -3.88 -28.52
C GLU A 643 7.10 -5.18 -29.14
N LEU A 644 7.98 -6.17 -29.28
CA LEU A 644 7.72 -7.48 -29.92
C LEU A 644 8.33 -8.63 -29.12
N ASN A 645 8.72 -8.41 -27.86
CA ASN A 645 9.36 -9.46 -27.07
C ASN A 645 8.44 -10.67 -26.88
N ASN A 646 9.03 -11.86 -26.86
CA ASN A 646 8.39 -13.16 -26.72
C ASN A 646 7.43 -13.54 -27.87
N CYS A 647 7.62 -12.97 -29.08
CA CYS A 647 6.97 -13.42 -30.32
C CYS A 647 7.69 -14.65 -30.90
N LYS A 648 7.46 -15.82 -30.30
CA LYS A 648 8.25 -17.04 -30.57
C LYS A 648 8.15 -17.61 -31.98
N ARG A 649 7.13 -17.24 -32.76
CA ARG A 649 6.93 -17.71 -34.14
C ARG A 649 7.28 -16.67 -35.21
N LEU A 650 7.78 -15.51 -34.79
CA LEU A 650 8.13 -14.44 -35.72
C LEU A 650 9.36 -14.83 -36.53
N LYS A 651 9.16 -15.09 -37.83
CA LYS A 651 10.21 -15.49 -38.78
C LYS A 651 10.73 -14.31 -39.58
N ARG A 652 9.81 -13.45 -40.05
CA ARG A 652 10.10 -12.38 -41.00
C ARG A 652 9.80 -11.03 -40.40
N PHE A 653 10.79 -10.15 -40.46
CA PHE A 653 10.66 -8.76 -40.06
C PHE A 653 11.15 -7.86 -41.22
N PRO A 654 10.36 -6.87 -41.67
CA PRO A 654 10.69 -6.05 -42.83
C PRO A 654 11.79 -5.02 -42.50
N SER A 655 12.57 -4.61 -43.51
CA SER A 655 13.46 -3.45 -43.36
C SER A 655 12.61 -2.20 -43.05
N LEU A 656 12.95 -1.49 -41.98
CA LEU A 656 12.20 -0.32 -41.51
C LEU A 656 12.98 0.96 -41.78
N TYR A 657 12.40 1.86 -42.55
CA TYR A 657 12.92 3.21 -42.79
C TYR A 657 12.22 4.22 -41.86
N ILE A 658 12.38 4.04 -40.55
CA ILE A 658 11.70 4.84 -39.52
C ILE A 658 12.73 5.66 -38.73
N ASP A 659 12.92 6.92 -39.11
CA ASP A 659 13.87 7.85 -38.48
C ASP A 659 13.51 8.22 -37.02
N SER A 660 12.23 8.06 -36.66
CA SER A 660 11.67 8.46 -35.36
C SER A 660 11.78 7.40 -34.27
N LEU A 661 12.09 6.15 -34.61
CA LEU A 661 12.11 5.03 -33.68
C LEU A 661 13.21 5.22 -32.63
N LYS A 662 12.81 5.20 -31.36
CA LYS A 662 13.70 5.35 -30.18
C LYS A 662 13.87 4.05 -29.42
N TYR A 663 12.87 3.16 -29.45
CA TYR A 663 12.87 1.91 -28.70
C TYR A 663 12.35 0.76 -29.55
N LEU A 664 13.11 -0.34 -29.59
CA LEU A 664 12.74 -1.59 -30.22
C LEU A 664 13.09 -2.75 -29.28
N ASP A 665 12.09 -3.55 -28.94
CA ASP A 665 12.28 -4.77 -28.16
C ASP A 665 11.90 -6.01 -28.97
N LEU A 666 12.86 -6.91 -29.15
CA LEU A 666 12.73 -8.19 -29.85
C LEU A 666 13.13 -9.39 -28.96
N GLU A 667 13.29 -9.18 -27.65
CA GLU A 667 13.76 -10.21 -26.71
C GLU A 667 12.89 -11.48 -26.79
N GLY A 668 13.48 -12.68 -26.98
CA GLY A 668 12.73 -13.94 -27.05
C GLY A 668 12.01 -14.24 -28.38
N CYS A 669 12.37 -13.54 -29.46
CA CYS A 669 11.99 -13.90 -30.85
C CYS A 669 12.96 -14.94 -31.43
N SER A 670 12.90 -16.18 -30.93
CA SER A 670 13.95 -17.20 -31.10
C SER A 670 14.14 -17.77 -32.51
N ILE A 671 13.24 -17.51 -33.47
CA ILE A 671 13.28 -18.09 -34.83
C ILE A 671 13.37 -17.04 -35.95
N LEU A 672 13.69 -15.79 -35.59
CA LEU A 672 13.80 -14.69 -36.54
C LEU A 672 14.92 -14.99 -37.56
N GLU A 673 14.57 -15.06 -38.85
CA GLU A 673 15.49 -15.48 -39.91
C GLU A 673 16.58 -14.44 -40.20
N ASN A 674 16.25 -13.16 -40.09
CA ASN A 674 17.18 -12.05 -40.28
C ASN A 674 16.83 -10.90 -39.33
N PHE A 675 17.85 -10.27 -38.76
CA PHE A 675 17.64 -9.02 -38.02
C PHE A 675 17.31 -7.88 -39.00
N PRO A 676 16.33 -7.02 -38.71
CA PRO A 676 15.89 -6.00 -39.65
C PRO A 676 16.94 -4.91 -39.88
N GLU A 677 17.05 -4.49 -41.13
CA GLU A 677 17.85 -3.31 -41.48
C GLU A 677 17.04 -2.05 -41.13
N ILE A 678 17.40 -1.38 -40.03
CA ILE A 678 16.77 -0.14 -39.57
C ILE A 678 17.62 1.03 -40.06
N LEU A 679 17.35 1.50 -41.29
CA LEU A 679 18.10 2.58 -41.93
C LEU A 679 17.43 3.93 -41.61
N GLY A 680 18.10 4.76 -40.80
CA GLY A 680 17.62 6.12 -40.52
C GLY A 680 18.07 6.75 -39.20
N SER A 681 18.32 5.94 -38.16
CA SER A 681 18.59 6.47 -36.83
C SER A 681 20.07 6.84 -36.63
N LYS A 682 20.43 8.09 -36.96
CA LYS A 682 21.68 8.69 -36.43
C LYS A 682 21.75 8.67 -34.89
N LYS A 683 20.62 8.40 -34.20
CA LYS A 683 20.46 8.33 -32.74
C LYS A 683 20.41 6.92 -32.11
N MET A 684 20.19 5.80 -32.82
CA MET A 684 20.30 4.47 -32.16
C MET A 684 21.75 4.07 -31.86
N LYS A 685 22.73 4.85 -32.35
CA LYS A 685 24.17 4.61 -32.19
C LYS A 685 24.69 4.68 -30.75
N SER A 686 23.86 5.05 -29.77
CA SER A 686 24.29 5.20 -28.36
C SER A 686 23.64 4.23 -27.37
N ASP A 687 22.66 3.42 -27.75
CA ASP A 687 21.90 2.62 -26.78
C ASP A 687 22.32 1.15 -26.77
N ILE A 688 23.16 0.82 -25.78
CA ILE A 688 23.67 -0.51 -25.41
C ILE A 688 22.55 -1.57 -25.30
N HIS A 689 21.32 -1.16 -24.99
CA HIS A 689 20.17 -2.05 -24.81
C HIS A 689 19.75 -2.84 -26.07
N LEU A 690 19.96 -2.30 -27.28
CA LEU A 690 19.58 -3.01 -28.51
C LEU A 690 20.52 -4.21 -28.77
N LEU A 691 21.82 -4.05 -28.48
CA LEU A 691 22.82 -5.11 -28.57
C LEU A 691 22.68 -6.12 -27.43
N ASP A 692 22.35 -5.66 -26.21
CA ASP A 692 22.03 -6.54 -25.08
C ASP A 692 20.87 -7.50 -25.38
N ASN A 693 19.82 -7.00 -26.05
CA ASN A 693 18.65 -7.82 -26.40
C ASN A 693 18.94 -8.84 -27.51
N VAL A 694 19.84 -8.54 -28.45
CA VAL A 694 20.29 -9.47 -29.51
C VAL A 694 21.18 -10.59 -28.94
N MET A 695 21.96 -10.31 -27.90
CA MET A 695 22.99 -11.21 -27.37
C MET A 695 22.55 -12.07 -26.18
N ARG A 696 21.33 -11.87 -25.65
CA ARG A 696 20.77 -12.61 -24.50
C ARG A 696 20.28 -14.02 -24.82
N ASP A 697 20.06 -14.36 -26.09
CA ASP A 697 19.58 -15.69 -26.48
C ASP A 697 20.76 -16.67 -26.73
N LEU A 698 20.81 -17.76 -25.96
CA LEU A 698 21.91 -18.76 -25.97
C LEU A 698 22.22 -19.31 -27.37
N ASN A 699 21.22 -19.50 -28.23
CA ASN A 699 21.42 -20.02 -29.59
C ASN A 699 22.13 -19.03 -30.51
N LEU A 700 21.90 -17.71 -30.34
CA LEU A 700 22.55 -16.69 -31.17
C LEU A 700 24.02 -16.49 -30.76
N MET A 701 24.35 -16.66 -29.48
CA MET A 701 25.74 -16.65 -28.99
C MET A 701 26.59 -17.84 -29.47
N TYR A 702 25.99 -19.01 -29.73
CA TYR A 702 26.73 -20.18 -30.22
C TYR A 702 26.81 -20.26 -31.75
N ILE A 703 25.80 -19.74 -32.46
CA ILE A 703 25.66 -19.93 -33.91
C ILE A 703 26.03 -18.66 -34.71
N SER A 704 25.77 -17.45 -34.21
CA SER A 704 25.96 -16.20 -34.99
C SER A 704 27.02 -15.22 -34.45
N PHE A 705 27.73 -15.58 -33.38
CA PHE A 705 28.64 -14.67 -32.67
C PHE A 705 29.77 -14.08 -33.54
N PRO A 706 30.48 -14.83 -34.41
CA PRO A 706 31.52 -14.27 -35.28
C PRO A 706 30.96 -13.25 -36.29
N ARG A 707 29.75 -13.51 -36.80
CA ARG A 707 29.04 -12.67 -37.77
C ARG A 707 28.54 -11.37 -37.14
N SER A 708 28.03 -11.43 -35.91
CA SER A 708 27.64 -10.24 -35.15
C SER A 708 28.85 -9.38 -34.77
N LEU A 709 29.97 -9.99 -34.41
CA LEU A 709 31.21 -9.28 -34.12
C LEU A 709 31.73 -8.53 -35.37
N SER A 710 31.71 -9.18 -36.55
CA SER A 710 32.22 -8.59 -37.79
C SER A 710 31.31 -7.52 -38.39
N GLN A 711 29.98 -7.70 -38.34
CA GLN A 711 29.03 -6.75 -38.91
C GLN A 711 28.76 -5.52 -38.02
N TYR A 712 28.79 -5.68 -36.70
CA TYR A 712 28.37 -4.61 -35.78
C TYR A 712 29.51 -4.03 -34.94
N ILE A 713 30.46 -4.84 -34.44
CA ILE A 713 31.49 -4.38 -33.48
C ILE A 713 32.74 -3.83 -34.18
N ILE A 714 33.24 -4.49 -35.24
CA ILE A 714 34.46 -4.06 -35.96
C ILE A 714 34.29 -2.66 -36.62
N PRO A 715 33.16 -2.33 -37.27
CA PRO A 715 32.95 -0.99 -37.82
C PRO A 715 32.85 0.12 -36.77
N LEU A 716 32.37 -0.20 -35.56
CA LEU A 716 32.30 0.75 -34.44
C LEU A 716 33.70 1.15 -33.93
N GLN A 717 34.72 0.30 -34.07
CA GLN A 717 36.09 0.59 -33.61
C GLN A 717 36.87 1.52 -34.55
N HIS A 718 36.57 1.53 -35.85
CA HIS A 718 37.28 2.38 -36.83
C HIS A 718 36.91 3.87 -36.76
N GLY A 719 35.87 4.24 -35.99
CA GLY A 719 35.37 5.61 -35.88
C GLY A 719 35.76 6.40 -34.62
N ILE A 720 36.57 5.82 -33.71
CA ILE A 720 36.80 6.39 -32.37
C ILE A 720 38.29 6.77 -32.19
N SER A 721 38.54 8.03 -31.81
CA SER A 721 39.88 8.60 -31.58
C SER A 721 40.61 7.91 -30.43
N ALA A 722 41.93 7.73 -30.54
CA ALA A 722 42.78 7.09 -29.52
C ALA A 722 42.79 7.80 -28.15
N SER A 723 42.22 9.01 -28.04
CA SER A 723 42.15 9.81 -26.81
C SER A 723 40.94 9.53 -25.90
N ASP A 724 39.93 8.76 -26.35
CA ASP A 724 38.74 8.50 -25.54
C ASP A 724 38.98 7.35 -24.54
N SER A 725 38.59 7.61 -23.29
CA SER A 725 38.92 6.85 -22.08
C SER A 725 38.60 5.35 -22.19
N LEU A 726 39.48 4.52 -21.61
CA LEU A 726 39.40 3.04 -21.57
C LEU A 726 38.03 2.47 -21.16
N SER A 727 37.19 3.26 -20.50
CA SER A 727 35.82 2.94 -20.09
C SER A 727 34.84 2.67 -21.24
N GLN A 728 35.15 3.02 -22.50
CA GLN A 728 34.28 2.75 -23.66
C GLN A 728 34.64 1.47 -24.45
N ARG A 729 35.71 0.74 -24.10
CA ARG A 729 36.25 -0.38 -24.93
C ARG A 729 35.89 -1.78 -24.41
N VAL A 730 34.88 -1.88 -23.54
CA VAL A 730 34.52 -3.12 -22.84
C VAL A 730 33.02 -3.34 -23.03
N PHE A 731 32.67 -4.32 -23.85
CA PHE A 731 31.30 -4.81 -23.94
C PHE A 731 31.02 -5.70 -22.71
N THR A 732 29.76 -5.88 -22.30
CA THR A 732 29.44 -6.79 -21.18
C THR A 732 28.08 -7.40 -21.46
N VAL A 733 27.98 -8.73 -21.44
CA VAL A 733 26.72 -9.46 -21.66
C VAL A 733 26.38 -10.19 -20.37
N GLU A 734 25.27 -9.86 -19.71
CA GLU A 734 24.86 -10.55 -18.48
C GLU A 734 24.06 -11.82 -18.80
N HIS A 735 24.60 -13.00 -18.43
CA HIS A 735 23.93 -14.30 -18.54
C HIS A 735 24.04 -15.08 -17.20
N GLY A 736 22.97 -15.76 -16.79
CA GLY A 736 22.93 -16.63 -15.59
C GLY A 736 23.57 -18.01 -15.75
N GLY A 737 24.69 -18.10 -16.48
CA GLY A 737 25.36 -19.36 -16.84
C GLY A 737 26.79 -19.36 -16.30
N ASN A 738 27.34 -20.54 -16.03
CA ASN A 738 28.59 -20.67 -15.25
C ASN A 738 29.78 -21.21 -16.06
N LYS A 739 29.62 -21.40 -17.38
CA LYS A 739 30.62 -22.07 -18.24
C LYS A 739 31.07 -21.19 -19.39
N ILE A 740 32.37 -21.14 -19.63
CA ILE A 740 32.96 -20.42 -20.75
C ILE A 740 32.62 -21.11 -22.09
N PRO A 741 32.21 -20.37 -23.14
CA PRO A 741 31.90 -20.95 -24.44
C PRO A 741 33.10 -21.69 -25.06
N SER A 742 32.84 -22.82 -25.72
CA SER A 742 33.87 -23.63 -26.40
C SER A 742 34.57 -22.92 -27.56
N TRP A 743 34.04 -21.79 -28.01
CA TRP A 743 34.66 -20.92 -29.02
C TRP A 743 36.00 -20.32 -28.54
N PHE A 744 36.23 -20.25 -27.23
CA PHE A 744 37.53 -19.85 -26.68
C PHE A 744 38.50 -21.02 -26.66
N HIS A 745 39.60 -20.88 -27.40
CA HIS A 745 40.62 -21.92 -27.53
C HIS A 745 41.40 -22.15 -26.23
N HIS A 746 41.55 -21.12 -25.39
CA HIS A 746 42.21 -21.24 -24.10
C HIS A 746 41.20 -20.99 -22.97
N GLN A 747 41.05 -21.96 -22.06
CA GLN A 747 40.13 -21.87 -20.92
C GLN A 747 40.81 -22.38 -19.65
N GLY A 748 40.41 -21.87 -18.48
CA GLY A 748 40.95 -22.35 -17.21
C GLY A 748 40.36 -21.68 -15.98
N THR A 749 40.92 -22.03 -14.81
CA THR A 749 40.46 -21.59 -13.49
C THR A 749 41.64 -21.19 -12.61
N ASP A 750 42.05 -19.92 -12.65
CA ASP A 750 43.10 -19.38 -11.75
C ASP A 750 42.95 -17.85 -11.59
N ARG A 751 43.59 -17.25 -10.58
CA ARG A 751 43.53 -15.79 -10.29
C ARG A 751 44.36 -14.92 -11.25
N SER A 752 45.37 -15.53 -11.87
CA SER A 752 46.19 -14.92 -12.92
C SER A 752 46.45 -15.98 -13.98
N VAL A 753 46.25 -15.62 -15.24
CA VAL A 753 46.29 -16.55 -16.38
C VAL A 753 47.44 -16.17 -17.28
N SER A 754 48.32 -17.11 -17.59
CA SER A 754 49.36 -16.96 -18.60
C SER A 754 49.01 -17.79 -19.83
N VAL A 755 48.82 -17.14 -20.97
CA VAL A 755 48.60 -17.80 -22.26
C VAL A 755 49.85 -17.62 -23.12
N ASN A 756 50.48 -18.74 -23.48
CA ASN A 756 51.59 -18.72 -24.43
C ASN A 756 51.06 -18.39 -25.82
N LEU A 757 51.66 -17.38 -26.44
CA LEU A 757 51.32 -16.95 -27.78
C LEU A 757 52.10 -17.81 -28.79
N PRO A 758 51.47 -18.21 -29.91
CA PRO A 758 52.16 -18.98 -30.95
C PRO A 758 53.26 -18.14 -31.61
N GLU A 759 54.26 -18.80 -32.21
CA GLU A 759 55.28 -18.11 -33.00
C GLU A 759 54.63 -17.32 -34.13
N ASN A 760 55.06 -16.07 -34.33
CA ASN A 760 54.50 -15.15 -35.33
C ASN A 760 53.00 -14.88 -35.21
N TRP A 761 52.47 -14.88 -33.99
CA TRP A 761 51.05 -14.61 -33.72
C TRP A 761 50.56 -13.26 -34.28
N TYR A 762 51.38 -12.23 -34.36
CA TYR A 762 50.99 -10.94 -34.92
C TYR A 762 51.25 -10.88 -36.43
N ILE A 763 50.17 -10.81 -37.20
CA ILE A 763 50.18 -10.57 -38.64
C ILE A 763 49.61 -9.18 -38.90
N HIS A 764 50.45 -8.28 -39.42
CA HIS A 764 50.09 -6.89 -39.69
C HIS A 764 48.87 -6.81 -40.63
N GLU A 765 47.91 -5.93 -40.30
CA GLU A 765 46.58 -5.76 -40.94
C GLU A 765 45.56 -6.90 -40.82
N ASN A 766 45.98 -8.12 -40.47
CA ASN A 766 45.05 -9.25 -40.30
C ASN A 766 44.64 -9.43 -38.83
N PHE A 767 45.50 -9.07 -37.87
CA PHE A 767 45.21 -9.22 -36.45
C PHE A 767 44.29 -8.10 -35.92
N LEU A 768 43.15 -8.48 -35.34
CA LEU A 768 42.13 -7.55 -34.85
C LEU A 768 42.23 -7.29 -33.34
N GLY A 769 42.80 -8.21 -32.57
CA GLY A 769 42.94 -8.09 -31.11
C GLY A 769 42.70 -9.40 -30.38
N PHE A 770 42.48 -9.30 -29.07
CA PHE A 770 42.26 -10.44 -28.18
C PHE A 770 40.82 -10.46 -27.68
N ALA A 771 40.13 -11.59 -27.81
CA ALA A 771 38.84 -11.82 -27.16
C ALA A 771 39.06 -12.47 -25.79
N VAL A 772 38.42 -11.92 -24.76
CA VAL A 772 38.53 -12.40 -23.38
C VAL A 772 37.15 -12.57 -22.79
N CYS A 773 36.94 -13.66 -22.06
CA CYS A 773 35.70 -13.94 -21.33
C CYS A 773 36.04 -14.34 -19.90
N PHE A 774 35.24 -13.93 -18.92
CA PHE A 774 35.42 -14.29 -17.52
C PHE A 774 34.10 -14.50 -16.80
N SER A 775 34.04 -15.45 -15.87
CA SER A 775 32.89 -15.70 -14.99
C SER A 775 33.25 -15.34 -13.55
N GLY A 776 32.53 -14.40 -12.93
CA GLY A 776 32.76 -13.99 -11.54
C GLY A 776 32.30 -12.58 -11.17
N SER A 777 32.61 -12.15 -9.94
CA SER A 777 32.35 -10.79 -9.43
C SER A 777 33.67 -10.01 -9.42
N LEU A 778 33.85 -9.10 -10.37
CA LEU A 778 34.99 -8.18 -10.38
C LEU A 778 34.75 -7.02 -9.45
N ILE A 779 35.78 -6.63 -8.69
CA ILE A 779 35.61 -5.62 -7.65
C ILE A 779 36.20 -4.28 -8.08
N TYR A 780 37.43 -4.16 -8.65
CA TYR A 780 37.90 -2.83 -9.08
C TYR A 780 38.79 -2.73 -10.35
N GLU A 781 39.68 -3.67 -10.71
CA GLU A 781 40.69 -3.48 -11.81
C GLU A 781 41.18 -4.80 -12.48
N THR A 782 41.53 -4.77 -13.78
CA THR A 782 42.20 -5.90 -14.50
C THR A 782 43.52 -5.43 -15.09
N THR A 783 44.60 -6.20 -14.99
CA THR A 783 45.90 -5.88 -15.62
C THR A 783 46.25 -6.91 -16.68
N VAL A 784 46.68 -6.44 -17.84
CA VAL A 784 47.12 -7.28 -18.97
C VAL A 784 48.59 -7.00 -19.24
N THR A 785 49.41 -8.05 -19.28
CA THR A 785 50.86 -7.95 -19.44
C THR A 785 51.35 -8.82 -20.59
N LEU A 786 52.12 -8.26 -21.52
CA LEU A 786 52.89 -9.01 -22.52
C LEU A 786 54.31 -9.24 -22.00
N ILE A 787 54.73 -10.50 -21.99
CA ILE A 787 56.03 -10.98 -21.53
C ILE A 787 56.90 -11.39 -22.74
N PRO A 788 58.16 -10.91 -22.82
CA PRO A 788 59.08 -11.21 -23.91
C PRO A 788 59.57 -12.67 -23.90
N LEU A 789 59.99 -13.17 -25.06
CA LEU A 789 60.50 -14.56 -25.23
C LEU A 789 61.85 -14.82 -24.53
N CYS A 790 62.69 -13.80 -24.34
CA CYS A 790 64.01 -13.89 -23.72
C CYS A 790 64.21 -12.79 -22.67
N ASP A 791 64.93 -13.09 -21.58
CA ASP A 791 65.23 -12.14 -20.50
C ASP A 791 66.60 -11.46 -20.72
N ASP A 792 66.71 -10.73 -21.83
CA ASP A 792 67.90 -9.96 -22.26
C ASP A 792 67.88 -8.50 -21.75
N GLY A 793 67.18 -8.25 -20.63
CA GLY A 793 67.00 -6.92 -20.03
C GLY A 793 65.74 -6.17 -20.49
N MET A 794 64.77 -6.86 -21.08
CA MET A 794 63.50 -6.30 -21.56
C MET A 794 62.54 -5.89 -20.42
N SER A 795 61.72 -4.87 -20.66
CA SER A 795 60.63 -4.49 -19.75
C SER A 795 59.30 -5.07 -20.24
N TRP A 796 58.52 -5.63 -19.32
CA TRP A 796 57.19 -6.17 -19.61
C TRP A 796 56.26 -5.05 -20.07
N MET A 797 55.44 -5.30 -21.10
CA MET A 797 54.40 -4.34 -21.49
C MET A 797 53.14 -4.61 -20.69
N THR A 798 52.94 -3.83 -19.63
CA THR A 798 51.78 -3.94 -18.74
C THR A 798 50.84 -2.76 -18.91
N GLN A 799 49.57 -3.06 -19.17
CA GLN A 799 48.49 -2.08 -19.22
C GLN A 799 47.40 -2.41 -18.20
N LYS A 800 46.90 -1.37 -17.55
CA LYS A 800 45.82 -1.46 -16.57
C LYS A 800 44.49 -1.10 -17.22
N LEU A 801 43.49 -1.97 -17.06
CA LEU A 801 42.13 -1.83 -17.56
C LEU A 801 41.18 -1.55 -16.39
N ILE A 802 40.49 -0.41 -16.45
CA ILE A 802 39.44 -0.05 -15.50
C ILE A 802 38.11 -0.43 -16.13
N LEU A 803 37.39 -1.38 -15.52
CA LEU A 803 36.12 -1.90 -16.01
C LEU A 803 35.00 -1.27 -15.18
N SER A 804 34.23 -0.34 -15.75
CA SER A 804 33.11 0.31 -15.05
C SER A 804 31.83 -0.50 -15.21
N PHE A 805 31.39 -1.19 -14.16
CA PHE A 805 30.13 -1.94 -14.16
C PHE A 805 29.02 -1.14 -13.46
N SER A 806 27.83 -1.03 -14.07
CA SER A 806 26.65 -0.57 -13.35
C SER A 806 26.17 -1.71 -12.43
N LEU A 807 26.16 -1.48 -11.12
CA LEU A 807 25.50 -2.40 -10.17
C LEU A 807 23.99 -2.42 -10.43
N SER A 808 23.54 -3.29 -11.33
CA SER A 808 22.13 -3.63 -11.47
C SER A 808 21.74 -4.49 -10.27
N LYS A 809 20.92 -3.90 -9.40
CA LYS A 809 20.23 -4.58 -8.33
C LYS A 809 19.29 -5.62 -8.97
N TRP A 810 19.62 -6.90 -8.76
CA TRP A 810 18.75 -8.09 -8.58
C TRP A 810 19.32 -9.32 -9.32
N GLY A 811 19.76 -10.33 -8.56
CA GLY A 811 20.24 -11.62 -9.07
C GLY A 811 21.49 -12.13 -8.32
N THR A 812 21.34 -13.15 -7.48
CA THR A 812 22.42 -13.75 -6.67
C THR A 812 23.04 -14.98 -7.36
N GLY A 813 23.65 -14.81 -8.53
CA GLY A 813 24.33 -15.88 -9.27
C GLY A 813 25.61 -15.39 -9.98
N PRO A 814 26.57 -16.28 -10.31
CA PRO A 814 27.76 -15.91 -11.06
C PRO A 814 27.39 -15.43 -12.47
N LYS A 815 27.99 -14.32 -12.91
CA LYS A 815 27.77 -13.71 -14.24
C LYS A 815 29.00 -13.92 -15.12
N ILE A 816 28.77 -14.23 -16.40
CA ILE A 816 29.81 -14.21 -17.45
C ILE A 816 29.93 -12.80 -17.99
N HIS A 817 31.14 -12.40 -18.34
CA HIS A 817 31.48 -11.08 -18.88
C HIS A 817 32.45 -11.28 -20.05
N PHE A 818 32.25 -10.56 -21.15
CA PHE A 818 32.99 -10.73 -22.39
C PHE A 818 33.54 -9.39 -22.88
N PHE A 819 34.83 -9.30 -23.23
CA PHE A 819 35.42 -8.08 -23.78
C PHE A 819 36.48 -8.34 -24.85
N VAL A 820 36.69 -7.36 -25.74
CA VAL A 820 37.69 -7.41 -26.83
C VAL A 820 38.76 -6.36 -26.59
N LEU A 821 40.03 -6.75 -26.64
CA LEU A 821 41.19 -5.90 -26.45
C LEU A 821 41.94 -5.69 -27.78
N PRO A 822 41.83 -4.51 -28.40
CA PRO A 822 42.65 -4.18 -29.57
C PRO A 822 44.12 -4.13 -29.20
N LEU A 823 45.02 -4.59 -30.09
CA LEU A 823 46.47 -4.55 -29.82
C LEU A 823 46.96 -3.12 -29.57
N SER A 824 46.41 -2.13 -30.28
CA SER A 824 46.72 -0.70 -30.11
C SER A 824 46.41 -0.17 -28.71
N SER A 825 45.57 -0.86 -27.93
CA SER A 825 45.26 -0.49 -26.54
C SER A 825 46.29 -1.04 -25.54
N LEU A 826 47.15 -1.96 -25.97
CA LEU A 826 48.16 -2.64 -25.14
C LEU A 826 49.59 -2.32 -25.61
N TRP A 827 49.79 -2.09 -26.91
CA TRP A 827 51.08 -1.93 -27.55
C TRP A 827 51.50 -0.46 -27.62
N ASP A 828 52.56 -0.11 -26.89
CA ASP A 828 53.15 1.23 -26.86
C ASP A 828 54.51 1.21 -27.58
N THR A 829 54.56 1.77 -28.80
CA THR A 829 55.76 1.79 -29.63
C THR A 829 56.93 2.53 -29.00
N SER A 830 56.67 3.47 -28.07
CA SER A 830 57.72 4.20 -27.35
C SER A 830 58.44 3.35 -26.31
N LYS A 831 57.81 2.26 -25.86
CA LYS A 831 58.36 1.28 -24.91
C LYS A 831 58.87 0.00 -25.57
N ALA A 832 58.64 -0.15 -26.88
CA ALA A 832 59.00 -1.35 -27.63
C ALA A 832 60.51 -1.49 -27.92
N ASN A 833 61.34 -0.47 -27.66
CA ASN A 833 62.81 -0.52 -27.81
C ASN A 833 63.31 -1.18 -29.12
N GLY A 834 62.65 -0.90 -30.25
CA GLY A 834 63.01 -1.43 -31.58
C GLY A 834 62.53 -2.86 -31.87
N LYS A 835 61.70 -3.45 -31.01
CA LYS A 835 61.10 -4.79 -31.16
C LYS A 835 59.68 -4.73 -31.73
N THR A 836 59.21 -5.87 -32.22
CA THR A 836 57.88 -6.09 -32.80
C THR A 836 56.99 -6.93 -31.87
N PRO A 837 55.66 -6.94 -32.05
CA PRO A 837 54.76 -7.78 -31.24
C PRO A 837 55.13 -9.26 -31.21
N ASN A 838 55.72 -9.78 -32.30
CA ASN A 838 56.15 -11.18 -32.39
C ASN A 838 57.35 -11.53 -31.51
N ASP A 839 58.05 -10.54 -30.94
CA ASP A 839 59.14 -10.76 -29.97
C ASP A 839 58.60 -11.10 -28.55
N TYR A 840 57.27 -11.01 -28.35
CA TYR A 840 56.58 -11.35 -27.09
C TYR A 840 55.88 -12.70 -27.22
N GLY A 841 56.15 -13.59 -26.25
CA GLY A 841 55.77 -15.00 -26.31
C GLY A 841 54.67 -15.40 -25.34
N CYS A 842 54.27 -14.52 -24.42
CA CYS A 842 53.25 -14.84 -23.44
C CYS A 842 52.44 -13.60 -23.07
N ILE A 843 51.12 -13.78 -22.94
CA ILE A 843 50.21 -12.76 -22.40
C ILE A 843 49.68 -13.23 -21.06
N VAL A 844 49.76 -12.37 -20.05
CA VAL A 844 49.29 -12.61 -18.70
C VAL A 844 48.12 -11.70 -18.39
N LEU A 845 47.01 -12.29 -17.94
CA LEU A 845 45.79 -11.61 -17.51
C LEU A 845 45.63 -11.80 -16.00
N SER A 846 45.63 -10.70 -15.23
CA SER A 846 45.44 -10.74 -13.78
C SER A 846 44.20 -9.94 -13.38
N PHE A 847 43.28 -10.58 -12.66
CA PHE A 847 41.97 -10.03 -12.30
C PHE A 847 41.88 -9.78 -10.79
N SER A 848 41.34 -8.64 -10.35
CA SER A 848 41.24 -8.27 -8.91
C SER A 848 39.95 -8.72 -8.18
N GLY A 849 39.38 -9.89 -8.53
CA GLY A 849 38.11 -10.38 -7.96
C GLY A 849 38.08 -11.88 -7.62
N LEU A 850 36.92 -12.38 -7.14
CA LEU A 850 36.66 -13.81 -6.92
C LEU A 850 36.21 -14.45 -8.26
N MET A 851 37.09 -15.27 -8.85
CA MET A 851 36.89 -15.89 -10.16
C MET A 851 36.36 -17.32 -10.08
N SER A 852 35.59 -17.74 -11.09
CA SER A 852 35.25 -19.15 -11.32
C SER A 852 35.89 -19.73 -12.58
N GLU A 853 35.88 -19.04 -13.74
CA GLU A 853 36.44 -19.53 -15.03
C GLU A 853 36.81 -18.36 -15.98
N PHE A 854 37.72 -18.58 -16.95
CA PHE A 854 38.04 -17.61 -18.03
C PHE A 854 38.17 -18.29 -19.41
N GLY A 855 38.05 -17.49 -20.48
CA GLY A 855 38.29 -17.85 -21.88
C GLY A 855 39.14 -16.81 -22.61
N PHE A 856 40.03 -17.24 -23.51
CA PHE A 856 40.90 -16.38 -24.30
C PHE A 856 41.08 -16.88 -25.74
N ARG A 857 41.04 -15.97 -26.71
CA ARG A 857 41.27 -16.26 -28.15
C ARG A 857 41.89 -15.06 -28.88
N LEU A 858 42.77 -15.33 -29.83
CA LEU A 858 43.31 -14.35 -30.78
C LEU A 858 42.33 -14.16 -31.94
N LEU A 859 42.10 -12.92 -32.37
CA LEU A 859 41.16 -12.60 -33.45
C LEU A 859 41.90 -12.17 -34.72
N TYR A 860 41.61 -12.86 -35.83
CA TYR A 860 42.09 -12.50 -37.16
C TYR A 860 40.92 -12.25 -38.11
N LYS A 861 41.09 -11.28 -39.01
CA LYS A 861 40.06 -10.84 -39.95
C LYS A 861 39.64 -11.97 -40.89
N ASP A 862 40.62 -12.64 -41.50
CA ASP A 862 40.35 -13.71 -42.47
C ASP A 862 39.68 -14.95 -41.82
N GLU A 863 39.97 -15.24 -40.56
CA GLU A 863 39.38 -16.36 -39.82
C GLU A 863 37.90 -16.11 -39.51
N LEU A 864 37.56 -14.88 -39.08
CA LEU A 864 36.17 -14.47 -38.85
C LEU A 864 35.35 -14.41 -40.14
N ASP A 865 35.95 -13.91 -41.24
CA ASP A 865 35.29 -13.86 -42.54
C ASP A 865 35.06 -15.27 -43.13
N LEU A 866 36.01 -16.20 -42.91
CA LEU A 866 35.87 -17.61 -43.30
C LEU A 866 34.83 -18.36 -42.46
N GLU A 867 34.82 -18.17 -41.13
CA GLU A 867 33.80 -18.75 -40.23
C GLU A 867 32.39 -18.22 -40.56
N ALA A 868 32.25 -16.92 -40.83
CA ALA A 868 30.99 -16.32 -41.27
C ALA A 868 30.53 -16.86 -42.65
N SER A 869 31.48 -17.21 -43.52
CA SER A 869 31.22 -17.76 -44.86
C SER A 869 30.89 -19.27 -44.85
N LEU A 870 31.47 -20.06 -43.94
CA LEU A 870 31.18 -21.48 -43.77
C LEU A 870 29.74 -21.70 -43.27
N GLN A 871 29.26 -20.82 -42.40
CA GLN A 871 27.86 -20.81 -41.94
C GLN A 871 26.86 -20.47 -43.05
N MET A 872 27.28 -19.78 -44.12
CA MET A 872 26.45 -19.55 -45.30
C MET A 872 26.28 -20.79 -46.21
N ARG A 873 27.11 -21.83 -46.04
CA ARG A 873 26.98 -23.10 -46.79
C ARG A 873 26.13 -24.15 -46.09
N GLU A 874 26.13 -24.22 -44.75
CA GLU A 874 25.28 -25.18 -44.02
C GLU A 874 23.77 -24.90 -44.19
N HIS A 875 23.38 -23.67 -44.57
CA HIS A 875 21.97 -23.31 -44.85
C HIS A 875 21.51 -23.50 -46.30
N LYS A 876 22.35 -24.04 -47.21
CA LYS A 876 21.95 -24.32 -48.60
C LYS A 876 21.63 -25.78 -48.90
N ASP A 877 21.91 -26.70 -47.98
CA ASP A 877 21.65 -28.13 -48.14
C ASP A 877 20.62 -28.65 -47.12
N GLU A 878 19.38 -28.14 -47.19
CA GLU A 878 18.18 -28.89 -46.78
C GLU A 878 17.22 -28.97 -47.97
N PRO A 879 16.69 -30.16 -48.33
CA PRO A 879 15.86 -30.32 -49.51
C PRO A 879 14.46 -29.74 -49.31
N ILE A 880 14.03 -28.98 -50.33
CA ILE A 880 12.68 -28.47 -50.54
C ILE A 880 11.75 -29.65 -50.85
N GLU A 881 10.87 -30.05 -49.93
CA GLU A 881 9.69 -30.85 -50.28
C GLU A 881 8.54 -29.93 -50.69
N HIS A 882 8.32 -29.84 -52.01
CA HIS A 882 7.14 -29.26 -52.62
C HIS A 882 5.90 -30.13 -52.36
N CYS A 883 4.94 -29.62 -51.59
CA CYS A 883 3.56 -30.12 -51.59
C CYS A 883 2.80 -29.57 -52.81
N ILE A 884 2.47 -30.43 -53.78
CA ILE A 884 1.35 -30.22 -54.71
C ILE A 884 0.21 -31.11 -54.21
N GLY A 885 -0.92 -30.49 -53.86
CA GLY A 885 -2.15 -31.21 -53.55
C GLY A 885 -2.89 -31.64 -54.82
N THR A 886 -3.64 -32.74 -54.75
CA THR A 886 -5.01 -32.87 -55.32
C THR A 886 -5.66 -34.22 -54.95
N SER A 887 -6.84 -34.11 -54.33
CA SER A 887 -8.07 -34.94 -54.40
C SER A 887 -8.06 -36.43 -54.80
N SER A 888 -8.70 -37.27 -53.98
CA SER A 888 -9.82 -38.21 -54.31
C SER A 888 -10.08 -39.12 -53.09
N GLU A 889 -11.24 -38.99 -52.44
CA GLU A 889 -12.43 -39.86 -52.53
C GLU A 889 -12.28 -41.30 -51.98
N GLN A 890 -13.07 -41.54 -50.92
CA GLN A 890 -13.92 -42.69 -50.65
C GLN A 890 -13.41 -44.02 -50.01
N HIS A 891 -14.17 -44.37 -48.97
CA HIS A 891 -14.66 -45.68 -48.50
C HIS A 891 -13.87 -46.52 -47.46
N ASP A 892 -14.52 -46.56 -46.29
CA ASP A 892 -15.01 -47.74 -45.55
C ASP A 892 -14.23 -48.43 -44.44
N SER A 893 -14.94 -48.50 -43.30
CA SER A 893 -14.96 -49.55 -42.27
C SER A 893 -13.71 -49.66 -41.39
N MET A 894 -13.73 -50.11 -40.14
CA MET A 894 -14.72 -50.27 -39.07
C MET A 894 -13.87 -50.65 -37.83
N THR A 895 -14.46 -50.46 -36.65
CA THR A 895 -14.23 -51.25 -35.41
C THR A 895 -12.99 -51.04 -34.54
N ASN A 896 -13.33 -50.68 -33.29
CA ASN A 896 -12.92 -51.31 -32.02
C ASN A 896 -11.53 -50.98 -31.48
N GLU A 897 -11.31 -50.87 -30.18
CA GLU A 897 -12.10 -50.63 -28.95
C GLU A 897 -11.01 -50.71 -27.87
N ALA A 898 -11.20 -49.98 -26.75
CA ALA A 898 -10.63 -50.31 -25.44
C ALA A 898 -9.08 -50.16 -25.29
N SER A 899 -8.50 -49.86 -24.14
CA SER A 899 -8.93 -49.39 -22.82
C SER A 899 -7.65 -49.41 -21.96
N CYS A 900 -7.52 -48.47 -21.02
CA CYS A 900 -6.70 -48.60 -19.80
C CYS A 900 -5.17 -48.82 -20.01
N SER A 901 -4.25 -48.43 -19.14
CA SER A 901 -4.26 -47.76 -17.84
C SER A 901 -2.80 -47.54 -17.45
N SER A 902 -2.55 -46.45 -16.73
CA SER A 902 -1.59 -46.36 -15.62
C SER A 902 -0.07 -46.47 -15.86
N SER A 903 0.60 -45.46 -15.28
CA SER A 903 1.75 -45.56 -14.36
C SER A 903 3.15 -45.13 -14.86
N ARG A 904 3.52 -43.93 -14.36
CA ARG A 904 4.80 -43.55 -13.72
C ARG A 904 6.04 -44.42 -14.00
N LYS A 905 7.13 -43.80 -14.50
CA LYS A 905 8.31 -43.40 -13.69
C LYS A 905 9.45 -42.82 -14.54
N ASN A 906 10.03 -41.74 -14.03
CA ASN A 906 11.37 -41.22 -14.33
C ASN A 906 12.46 -42.30 -14.18
N SER A 907 13.48 -42.29 -15.04
CA SER A 907 14.87 -41.94 -14.66
C SER A 907 15.92 -42.30 -15.73
N ASN A 908 16.94 -41.45 -15.79
CA ASN A 908 18.34 -41.72 -16.18
C ASN A 908 18.69 -41.94 -17.67
N ILE A 909 19.08 -40.82 -18.31
CA ILE A 909 20.00 -40.80 -19.45
C ILE A 909 21.34 -40.24 -18.97
N ARG A 910 22.33 -41.13 -18.80
CA ARG A 910 23.76 -40.79 -18.69
C ARG A 910 24.56 -41.92 -19.33
N GLY A 911 25.35 -41.58 -20.34
CA GLY A 911 26.44 -42.43 -20.82
C GLY A 911 26.40 -42.65 -22.32
N LYS A 912 27.24 -41.90 -23.06
CA LYS A 912 28.12 -42.38 -24.13
C LYS A 912 28.76 -41.21 -24.88
N VAL A 913 29.88 -40.70 -24.37
CA VAL A 913 31.01 -40.25 -25.19
C VAL A 913 32.28 -40.49 -24.36
N ALA A 914 32.94 -41.62 -24.59
CA ALA A 914 34.30 -41.88 -24.13
C ALA A 914 34.89 -43.05 -24.94
N SER A 915 35.17 -42.84 -26.22
CA SER A 915 36.10 -43.71 -26.96
C SER A 915 36.48 -43.06 -28.29
N LEU A 916 37.48 -42.18 -28.29
CA LEU A 916 38.31 -41.92 -29.46
C LEU A 916 39.67 -41.41 -28.97
N PHE A 917 40.72 -41.98 -29.56
CA PHE A 917 42.16 -41.82 -29.29
C PHE A 917 42.83 -42.76 -28.26
N ARG A 918 43.19 -43.96 -28.74
CA ARG A 918 44.52 -44.57 -28.52
C ARG A 918 44.72 -45.79 -29.43
N ASN A 919 45.67 -45.72 -30.38
CA ASN A 919 46.93 -46.48 -30.35
C ASN A 919 47.60 -46.67 -31.73
N ILE A 920 48.92 -46.74 -31.62
CA ILE A 920 49.98 -46.72 -32.62
C ILE A 920 50.41 -48.16 -33.02
N ALA A 921 50.80 -48.32 -34.30
CA ALA A 921 51.78 -49.25 -34.93
C ALA A 921 51.62 -50.79 -34.95
N ALA A 922 51.45 -51.29 -36.19
CA ALA A 922 52.35 -52.17 -36.99
C ALA A 922 52.59 -53.69 -36.69
N LEU A 923 52.19 -54.49 -37.70
CA LEU A 923 52.89 -55.59 -38.41
C LEU A 923 53.31 -56.89 -37.69
N SER A 924 52.71 -58.03 -38.12
CA SER A 924 53.48 -59.18 -38.64
C SER A 924 52.60 -60.20 -39.41
N CYS A 925 52.98 -60.51 -40.65
CA CYS A 925 52.78 -61.81 -41.31
C CYS A 925 54.11 -62.19 -42.01
N LYS A 926 54.49 -63.46 -41.89
CA LYS A 926 55.64 -64.22 -42.46
C LYS A 926 55.02 -65.47 -43.17
N PRO A 927 55.75 -66.42 -43.81
CA PRO A 927 57.00 -66.40 -44.62
C PRO A 927 56.98 -67.35 -45.88
N ARG A 928 58.18 -67.58 -46.47
CA ARG A 928 58.65 -68.53 -47.54
C ARG A 928 58.46 -68.04 -48.99
N THR A 929 59.43 -68.06 -49.91
CA THR A 929 60.77 -68.68 -50.07
C THR A 929 61.87 -67.67 -50.36
#